data_AF-A0A816D7P9-F1
#
_entry.id   AF-A0A816D7P9-F1
#
_cell.length_a   1.000
_cell.length_b   1.000
_cell.length_c   1.000
_cell.angle_alpha   90.00
_cell.angle_beta   90.00
_cell.angle_gamma   90.00
#
_symmetry.space_group_name_H-M   'P 1'
#
loop_
_entity.id
_entity.type
_entity.pdbx_description
1 polymer ?
#
loop_
_entity_poly.entity_id
_entity_poly.type
_entity_poly.pdbx_seq_one_letter_code
_entity_poly.pdbx_strand_id
1 'polypeptide(L)'
;MFSPLQYSYTADDEYDALPPLPPQMKAPPKKAAHLLDIPTGNNAWSAVLQQAEIRRRKRRQTTPEHPSRALFCLSLDNKLRRTCIKLVEWKPFEYLVLFTIFCNCAALALSTPLPHNDTTPTNSVLEQIEYIFLAIFTLEVVLKIIAYGLCLHPNAYLRSGWNLLDFIIVVVGFLSVILIRYNVQGFDVKSLRAFRVIRPLKLVNGVPSLQIVLNSILRAMLPLLHIALLVLFVITIYAIIGLELFCGKMHSTCYINGTSKMPQVDEIRPCGEKGRHCPPGEECKDIGWEGPWHGFINFDNFGLAMLTVFQCITMEGWTSILYKMNDAIGREWAWIYFVSLIIIGSFFVMNLVLGVLSGEFSKEREKAKQRGDFQKLREIQIIDESFRNYMAWIRKAEIGNDTNDGTENDVTLDASGDPVKKEGTLETHCGWLYDKLRYIRVFHAYSRRRIHTMVKSQTFYWIVIALVLMNTAVLASEYYGQPQWLTDTQEIANRIFVILFSFEMLLKMYSLGITGYFVSNFNRFDCFVVIASIIEFVLIFKDLMPPLGISVLRCVRLLRVFKVTRYWTALRNLVASLLNSMKSIASLLLLLFLFIVIFALLGMQMFGGKFDEIFEVEEKPRNNFDSFWGALITVFQILTGEDWNEVLYTGIRALGGLGLVGTVVCVYFIVLFICGNYILLNVFLAIAVDNLADAENLTAAEEEEQKKREEAKLGAEVKPNGDVQGTDPANTEAIETDEKSRGETDENPLDENEDHPIERGDNEDNAGLNGDQVVETEDEERTTARPRRLSELNIVEKVKPIPPYSSLFVFSHTNKFRIFCHRVCNHRSFGYIVLVCILLSSISLGAEDPVDPDSVRNRILNKADYFFTAIFTIEICLKVVSYGLIFHPGAFCRNRFNILDIVVVSVSLISMVIKDRAISVVKILRVLRVLRPLRAINRAKGLKHVVQCVVVAIKTIGNIMLVTFLLQFMFACMGVQLFKGTFYSCNDKSMLSEDQCKGYYLITTENHISKEARSWTNSKFHFDNVPQALLTLFTVATFEGWPNLLHTAIDSKAEGHGPVYNYRPFVAPFFITFIIVRKIFV
;
A
#
# COMPACT_ATOMS: atom_id res chain seq x y z
N MET A 1 -38.16 -57.88 -10.36
CA MET A 1 -39.61 -58.16 -10.46
C MET A 1 -40.16 -57.21 -11.50
N PHE A 2 -40.63 -57.75 -12.63
CA PHE A 2 -41.22 -57.06 -13.78
C PHE A 2 -40.33 -56.13 -14.63
N SER A 3 -39.78 -56.67 -15.72
CA SER A 3 -39.98 -56.08 -17.05
C SER A 3 -41.49 -56.01 -17.32
N PRO A 4 -42.01 -55.16 -18.23
CA PRO A 4 -42.11 -55.64 -19.62
C PRO A 4 -42.25 -54.55 -20.74
N LEU A 5 -41.89 -54.94 -21.99
CA LEU A 5 -42.56 -54.62 -23.28
C LEU A 5 -42.39 -53.22 -23.93
N GLN A 6 -42.30 -53.01 -25.27
CA GLN A 6 -42.06 -53.83 -26.49
C GLN A 6 -42.17 -52.91 -27.74
N TYR A 7 -41.56 -53.32 -28.88
CA TYR A 7 -41.87 -53.05 -30.31
C TYR A 7 -41.61 -51.63 -30.94
N SER A 8 -40.72 -51.42 -31.95
CA SER A 8 -40.62 -51.81 -33.41
C SER A 8 -41.38 -50.84 -34.35
N TYR A 9 -41.01 -50.45 -35.58
CA TYR A 9 -40.34 -51.04 -36.77
C TYR A 9 -39.95 -49.88 -37.78
N THR A 10 -38.85 -50.03 -38.56
CA THR A 10 -38.52 -49.66 -40.00
C THR A 10 -39.06 -48.37 -40.69
N ALA A 11 -38.56 -47.79 -41.80
CA ALA A 11 -37.60 -48.11 -42.89
C ALA A 11 -37.30 -46.83 -43.74
N ASP A 12 -36.19 -46.82 -44.49
CA ASP A 12 -35.91 -46.25 -45.85
C ASP A 12 -36.04 -44.71 -46.08
N ASP A 13 -35.29 -43.95 -46.91
CA ASP A 13 -34.55 -44.14 -48.18
C ASP A 13 -33.47 -43.04 -48.42
N GLU A 14 -32.35 -43.45 -49.03
CA GLU A 14 -31.54 -42.95 -50.20
C GLU A 14 -31.24 -41.46 -50.60
N TYR A 15 -30.03 -41.30 -51.21
CA TYR A 15 -29.41 -40.24 -52.06
C TYR A 15 -28.95 -38.88 -51.46
N ASP A 16 -27.63 -38.58 -51.42
CA ASP A 16 -26.80 -38.14 -52.58
C ASP A 16 -25.42 -37.58 -52.14
N ALA A 17 -24.39 -37.82 -52.96
CA ALA A 17 -23.00 -37.39 -52.76
C ALA A 17 -22.65 -36.17 -53.65
N LEU A 18 -21.85 -35.22 -53.13
CA LEU A 18 -21.17 -34.13 -53.90
C LEU A 18 -20.12 -33.41 -53.00
N PRO A 19 -19.14 -32.66 -53.55
CA PRO A 19 -17.73 -33.03 -53.78
C PRO A 19 -16.73 -32.40 -52.77
N PRO A 20 -15.41 -32.70 -52.84
CA PRO A 20 -14.43 -32.12 -51.90
C PRO A 20 -14.00 -30.69 -52.32
N LEU A 21 -13.83 -29.81 -51.32
CA LEU A 21 -13.28 -28.47 -51.46
C LEU A 21 -11.76 -28.47 -51.77
N PRO A 22 -11.24 -27.51 -52.56
CA PRO A 22 -9.82 -27.38 -52.91
C PRO A 22 -8.94 -26.87 -51.74
N PRO A 23 -7.59 -27.03 -51.82
CA PRO A 23 -6.69 -26.99 -50.68
C PRO A 23 -6.43 -25.57 -50.14
N GLN A 24 -6.50 -25.43 -48.81
CA GLN A 24 -6.22 -24.20 -48.07
C GLN A 24 -4.73 -23.83 -47.99
N MET A 25 -4.46 -22.53 -48.04
CA MET A 25 -3.28 -21.89 -47.45
C MET A 25 -3.17 -22.28 -45.96
N LYS A 26 -1.95 -22.66 -45.54
CA LYS A 26 -1.59 -23.22 -44.22
C LYS A 26 -2.11 -22.40 -43.03
N ALA A 27 -2.94 -23.05 -42.19
CA ALA A 27 -3.29 -22.61 -40.85
C ALA A 27 -2.12 -22.85 -39.85
N PRO A 28 -2.01 -22.04 -38.77
CA PRO A 28 -1.07 -22.28 -37.66
C PRO A 28 -1.44 -23.54 -36.85
N PRO A 29 -0.53 -24.10 -36.03
CA PRO A 29 -0.56 -25.52 -35.66
C PRO A 29 -1.78 -25.91 -34.81
N LYS A 30 -2.37 -27.06 -35.17
CA LYS A 30 -3.39 -27.79 -34.43
C LYS A 30 -2.81 -28.35 -33.12
N LYS A 31 -2.78 -27.55 -32.06
CA LYS A 31 -2.78 -28.04 -30.65
C LYS A 31 -3.67 -27.13 -29.79
N ALA A 32 -4.93 -27.00 -30.20
CA ALA A 32 -6.02 -26.45 -29.38
C ALA A 32 -7.37 -27.05 -29.78
N ALA A 33 -7.38 -28.26 -30.35
CA ALA A 33 -8.59 -28.95 -30.81
C ALA A 33 -8.96 -30.17 -29.94
N HIS A 34 -8.26 -30.39 -28.81
CA HIS A 34 -8.55 -31.49 -27.89
C HIS A 34 -9.28 -31.06 -26.60
N LEU A 35 -9.83 -29.84 -26.54
CA LEU A 35 -10.58 -29.35 -25.38
C LEU A 35 -11.90 -28.67 -25.74
N LEU A 36 -12.35 -28.83 -26.98
CA LEU A 36 -13.67 -28.39 -27.45
C LEU A 36 -14.36 -29.56 -28.17
N ASP A 37 -14.54 -30.67 -27.46
CA ASP A 37 -15.73 -31.49 -27.69
C ASP A 37 -16.92 -30.71 -27.17
N ILE A 38 -17.51 -29.89 -28.03
CA ILE A 38 -18.88 -29.42 -27.82
C ILE A 38 -19.74 -30.67 -27.98
N PRO A 39 -20.46 -31.14 -26.94
CA PRO A 39 -21.33 -32.29 -27.10
C PRO A 39 -22.46 -31.87 -28.02
N THR A 40 -22.42 -32.33 -29.27
CA THR A 40 -23.56 -32.27 -30.19
C THR A 40 -24.59 -33.26 -29.70
N GLY A 41 -25.36 -32.85 -28.70
CA GLY A 41 -26.45 -33.63 -28.14
C GLY A 41 -27.33 -32.72 -27.29
N ASN A 42 -28.64 -32.81 -27.50
CA ASN A 42 -29.70 -32.10 -26.76
C ASN A 42 -29.58 -32.20 -25.21
N ASN A 43 -28.69 -33.04 -24.71
CA ASN A 43 -28.43 -33.29 -23.29
C ASN A 43 -27.60 -32.20 -22.60
N ALA A 44 -26.73 -31.46 -23.30
CA ALA A 44 -25.93 -30.38 -22.70
C ALA A 44 -26.78 -29.12 -22.44
N TRP A 45 -27.65 -28.78 -23.39
CA TRP A 45 -28.63 -27.70 -23.23
C TRP A 45 -29.69 -28.04 -22.18
N SER A 46 -30.12 -29.31 -22.10
CA SER A 46 -31.04 -29.74 -21.05
C SER A 46 -30.38 -29.73 -19.66
N ALA A 47 -29.07 -30.01 -19.55
CA ALA A 47 -28.31 -29.88 -18.31
C ALA A 47 -28.12 -28.42 -17.88
N VAL A 48 -27.86 -27.50 -18.83
CA VAL A 48 -27.82 -26.05 -18.57
C VAL A 48 -29.19 -25.51 -18.16
N LEU A 49 -30.27 -25.98 -18.81
CA LEU A 49 -31.65 -25.65 -18.42
C LEU A 49 -32.00 -26.25 -17.05
N GLN A 50 -31.60 -27.49 -16.76
CA GLN A 50 -31.74 -28.11 -15.44
C GLN A 50 -30.94 -27.35 -14.38
N GLN A 51 -29.72 -26.91 -14.67
CA GLN A 51 -28.94 -26.08 -13.74
C GLN A 51 -29.53 -24.68 -13.58
N ALA A 52 -30.09 -24.09 -14.63
CA ALA A 52 -30.85 -22.84 -14.56
C ALA A 52 -32.14 -23.01 -13.74
N GLU A 53 -32.77 -24.18 -13.82
CA GLU A 53 -34.01 -24.55 -13.11
C GLU A 53 -33.74 -24.95 -11.66
N ILE A 54 -32.63 -25.62 -11.37
CA ILE A 54 -32.07 -25.86 -10.03
C ILE A 54 -31.62 -24.54 -9.41
N ARG A 55 -31.00 -23.63 -10.16
CA ARG A 55 -30.68 -22.26 -9.71
C ARG A 55 -31.97 -21.47 -9.45
N ARG A 56 -33.01 -21.59 -10.28
CA ARG A 56 -34.34 -21.01 -10.04
C ARG A 56 -35.03 -21.63 -8.81
N ARG A 57 -34.91 -22.95 -8.57
CA ARG A 57 -35.41 -23.65 -7.38
C ARG A 57 -34.65 -23.26 -6.12
N LYS A 58 -33.32 -23.15 -6.16
CA LYS A 58 -32.49 -22.59 -5.06
C LYS A 58 -32.83 -21.13 -4.78
N ARG A 59 -33.11 -20.31 -5.81
CA ARG A 59 -33.61 -18.93 -5.65
C ARG A 59 -35.01 -18.86 -5.05
N ARG A 60 -35.85 -19.88 -5.28
CA ARG A 60 -37.17 -20.04 -4.63
C ARG A 60 -37.07 -20.55 -3.18
N GLN A 61 -35.99 -21.23 -2.80
CA GLN A 61 -35.75 -21.66 -1.42
C GLN A 61 -35.22 -20.56 -0.49
N THR A 62 -34.83 -19.39 -1.04
CA THR A 62 -34.40 -18.22 -0.25
C THR A 62 -35.51 -17.20 0.01
N THR A 63 -36.78 -17.52 -0.26
CA THR A 63 -37.91 -16.72 0.27
C THR A 63 -38.24 -17.22 1.67
N PRO A 64 -38.25 -16.37 2.71
CA PRO A 64 -38.57 -16.79 4.06
C PRO A 64 -39.98 -17.39 4.07
N GLU A 65 -40.13 -18.62 4.58
CA GLU A 65 -41.46 -19.18 4.86
C GLU A 65 -42.16 -18.26 5.87
N HIS A 66 -43.17 -17.54 5.38
CA HIS A 66 -43.93 -16.60 6.18
C HIS A 66 -44.79 -17.36 7.22
N PRO A 67 -44.79 -16.97 8.50
CA PRO A 67 -45.55 -17.68 9.52
C PRO A 67 -47.06 -17.59 9.27
N SER A 68 -47.80 -18.64 9.62
CA SER A 68 -49.25 -18.74 9.39
C SER A 68 -50.05 -17.62 10.07
N ARG A 69 -49.56 -17.07 11.19
CA ARG A 69 -50.14 -15.92 11.91
C ARG A 69 -49.05 -14.92 12.31
N ALA A 70 -49.29 -13.62 12.11
CA ALA A 70 -48.49 -12.51 12.65
C ALA A 70 -49.29 -11.77 13.74
N LEU A 71 -48.62 -11.31 14.81
CA LEU A 71 -49.24 -10.56 15.94
C LEU A 71 -50.48 -11.24 16.54
N PHE A 72 -50.52 -12.57 16.57
CA PHE A 72 -51.64 -13.40 17.07
C PHE A 72 -52.99 -13.28 16.33
N CYS A 73 -53.20 -12.25 15.49
CA CYS A 73 -54.49 -11.97 14.84
C CYS A 73 -54.46 -11.89 13.30
N LEU A 74 -53.29 -11.73 12.66
CA LEU A 74 -53.19 -11.58 11.20
C LEU A 74 -52.79 -12.88 10.50
N SER A 75 -53.76 -13.59 9.90
CA SER A 75 -53.49 -14.72 8.99
C SER A 75 -52.88 -14.24 7.65
N LEU A 76 -52.26 -15.16 6.91
CA LEU A 76 -51.73 -14.90 5.55
C LEU A 76 -52.79 -14.42 4.55
N ASP A 77 -54.06 -14.72 4.82
CA ASP A 77 -55.20 -14.35 3.97
C ASP A 77 -55.69 -12.91 4.20
N ASN A 78 -55.23 -12.26 5.27
CA ASN A 78 -55.63 -10.88 5.54
C ASN A 78 -55.05 -9.95 4.46
N LYS A 79 -55.94 -9.20 3.77
CA LYS A 79 -55.58 -8.27 2.69
C LYS A 79 -54.51 -7.27 3.14
N LEU A 80 -54.57 -6.80 4.38
CA LEU A 80 -53.63 -5.82 4.92
C LEU A 80 -52.21 -6.42 5.05
N ARG A 81 -52.09 -7.62 5.62
CA ARG A 81 -50.79 -8.32 5.74
C ARG A 81 -50.21 -8.65 4.38
N ARG A 82 -51.04 -9.15 3.45
CA ARG A 82 -50.61 -9.48 2.08
C ARG A 82 -50.09 -8.25 1.31
N THR A 83 -50.75 -7.09 1.46
CA THR A 83 -50.27 -5.85 0.85
C THR A 83 -48.97 -5.36 1.49
N CYS A 84 -48.83 -5.47 2.82
CA CYS A 84 -47.58 -5.13 3.52
C CYS A 84 -46.41 -6.03 3.09
N ILE A 85 -46.63 -7.35 2.94
CA ILE A 85 -45.61 -8.28 2.44
C ILE A 85 -45.17 -7.88 1.03
N LYS A 86 -46.12 -7.62 0.12
CA LYS A 86 -45.81 -7.18 -1.24
C LYS A 86 -45.03 -5.87 -1.28
N LEU A 87 -45.33 -4.93 -0.38
CA LEU A 87 -44.66 -3.63 -0.30
C LEU A 87 -43.24 -3.76 0.26
N VAL A 88 -43.04 -4.56 1.32
CA VAL A 88 -41.73 -4.77 1.95
C VAL A 88 -40.78 -5.55 1.03
N GLU A 89 -41.28 -6.52 0.26
CA GLU A 89 -40.48 -7.28 -0.73
C GLU A 89 -40.21 -6.49 -2.02
N TRP A 90 -40.81 -5.29 -2.18
CA TRP A 90 -40.67 -4.49 -3.39
C TRP A 90 -39.29 -3.82 -3.46
N LYS A 91 -38.53 -4.08 -4.52
CA LYS A 91 -37.16 -3.55 -4.68
C LYS A 91 -37.06 -2.01 -4.62
N PRO A 92 -37.98 -1.24 -5.19
CA PRO A 92 -38.01 0.22 -5.01
C PRO A 92 -38.19 0.67 -3.56
N PHE A 93 -38.89 -0.09 -2.72
CA PHE A 93 -39.03 0.23 -1.29
C PHE A 93 -37.67 0.13 -0.58
N GLU A 94 -36.86 -0.87 -0.91
CA GLU A 94 -35.48 -1.01 -0.43
C GLU A 94 -34.61 0.20 -0.83
N TYR A 95 -34.66 0.61 -2.10
CA TYR A 95 -33.94 1.80 -2.57
C TYR A 95 -34.43 3.11 -1.93
N LEU A 96 -35.73 3.25 -1.68
CA LEU A 96 -36.31 4.41 -1.01
C LEU A 96 -35.81 4.52 0.44
N VAL A 97 -35.81 3.41 1.19
CA VAL A 97 -35.27 3.39 2.56
C VAL A 97 -33.78 3.72 2.55
N LEU A 98 -33.02 3.13 1.63
CA LEU A 98 -31.58 3.41 1.48
C LEU A 98 -31.30 4.88 1.18
N PHE A 99 -32.05 5.49 0.26
CA PHE A 99 -31.96 6.91 -0.06
C PHE A 99 -32.33 7.79 1.14
N THR A 100 -33.36 7.39 1.90
CA THR A 100 -33.77 8.10 3.13
C THR A 100 -32.66 8.06 4.20
N ILE A 101 -31.99 6.91 4.37
CA ILE A 101 -30.83 6.79 5.27
C ILE A 101 -29.71 7.72 4.82
N PHE A 102 -29.40 7.76 3.52
CA PHE A 102 -28.37 8.66 2.97
C PHE A 102 -28.70 10.14 3.22
N CYS A 103 -29.93 10.56 2.92
CA CYS A 103 -30.40 11.92 3.19
C CYS A 103 -30.36 12.27 4.69
N ASN A 104 -30.67 11.31 5.57
CA ASN A 104 -30.54 11.53 7.01
C ASN A 104 -29.08 11.69 7.46
N CYS A 105 -28.15 10.90 6.89
CA CYS A 105 -26.72 11.05 7.16
C CYS A 105 -26.20 12.42 6.67
N ALA A 106 -26.63 12.86 5.49
CA ALA A 106 -26.30 14.18 4.97
C ALA A 106 -26.85 15.31 5.86
N ALA A 107 -28.07 15.17 6.38
CA ALA A 107 -28.65 16.12 7.33
C ALA A 107 -27.84 16.21 8.63
N LEU A 108 -27.37 15.08 9.17
CA LEU A 108 -26.49 15.05 10.35
C LEU A 108 -25.13 15.73 10.07
N ALA A 109 -24.56 15.53 8.88
CA ALA A 109 -23.29 16.13 8.48
C ALA A 109 -23.40 17.65 8.22
N LEU A 110 -24.56 18.14 7.81
CA LEU A 110 -24.82 19.58 7.60
C LEU A 110 -25.11 20.32 8.91
N SER A 111 -25.42 19.60 10.00
CA SER A 111 -25.67 20.22 11.30
C SER A 111 -24.37 20.74 11.89
N THR A 112 -24.31 22.05 12.16
CA THR A 112 -23.15 22.70 12.75
C THR A 112 -23.38 22.90 14.25
N PRO A 113 -22.70 22.16 15.14
CA PRO A 113 -22.83 22.38 16.57
C PRO A 113 -22.26 23.75 16.94
N LEU A 114 -23.02 24.53 17.72
CA LEU A 114 -22.61 25.84 18.23
C LEU A 114 -22.50 25.80 19.76
N PRO A 115 -21.62 26.63 20.34
CA PRO A 115 -21.49 26.77 21.79
C PRO A 115 -22.76 27.38 22.43
N HIS A 116 -22.88 27.31 23.76
CA HIS A 116 -23.91 28.02 24.54
C HIS A 116 -25.39 27.79 24.15
N ASN A 117 -25.74 26.62 23.58
CA ASN A 117 -27.09 26.33 23.07
C ASN A 117 -27.56 27.22 21.92
N ASP A 118 -26.63 27.90 21.23
CA ASP A 118 -27.00 28.70 20.07
C ASP A 118 -27.41 27.82 18.88
N THR A 119 -28.28 28.31 18.00
CA THR A 119 -28.77 27.55 16.84
C THR A 119 -28.89 28.42 15.60
N THR A 120 -28.38 27.91 14.47
CA THR A 120 -28.56 28.53 13.16
C THR A 120 -29.95 28.23 12.59
N PRO A 121 -30.49 29.08 11.69
CA PRO A 121 -31.75 28.79 11.01
C PRO A 121 -31.70 27.47 10.23
N THR A 122 -30.54 27.11 9.69
CA THR A 122 -30.32 25.81 9.03
C THR A 122 -30.47 24.65 10.00
N ASN A 123 -29.90 24.74 11.21
CA ASN A 123 -30.05 23.71 12.24
C ASN A 123 -31.51 23.53 12.65
N SER A 124 -32.26 24.62 12.83
CA SER A 124 -33.68 24.56 13.16
C SER A 124 -34.52 23.86 12.08
N VAL A 125 -34.21 24.11 10.79
CA VAL A 125 -34.84 23.39 9.68
C VAL A 125 -34.43 21.92 9.67
N LEU A 126 -33.17 21.60 9.93
CA LEU A 126 -32.69 20.22 10.01
C LEU A 126 -33.38 19.44 11.13
N GLU A 127 -33.60 20.04 12.32
CA GLU A 127 -34.37 19.43 13.41
C GLU A 127 -35.83 19.15 13.00
N GLN A 128 -36.45 20.01 12.19
CA GLN A 128 -37.79 19.73 11.65
C GLN A 128 -37.79 18.56 10.67
N ILE A 129 -36.80 18.50 9.78
CA ILE A 129 -36.63 17.40 8.83
C ILE A 129 -36.40 16.07 9.56
N GLU A 130 -35.79 16.06 10.75
CA GLU A 130 -35.61 14.84 11.54
C GLU A 130 -36.92 14.15 11.95
N TYR A 131 -38.00 14.90 12.20
CA TYR A 131 -39.31 14.31 12.47
C TYR A 131 -39.85 13.54 11.26
N ILE A 132 -39.57 14.02 10.04
CA ILE A 132 -39.92 13.35 8.79
C ILE A 132 -39.14 12.04 8.67
N PHE A 133 -37.83 12.06 8.93
CA PHE A 133 -37.00 10.84 8.92
C PHE A 133 -37.49 9.81 9.95
N LEU A 134 -37.79 10.25 11.18
CA LEU A 134 -38.33 9.37 12.21
C LEU A 134 -39.66 8.74 11.76
N ALA A 135 -40.57 9.53 11.16
CA ALA A 135 -41.85 9.03 10.64
C ALA A 135 -41.69 7.99 9.52
N ILE A 136 -40.71 8.16 8.63
CA ILE A 136 -40.43 7.17 7.57
C ILE A 136 -39.88 5.88 8.17
N PHE A 137 -38.96 5.97 9.14
CA PHE A 137 -38.39 4.79 9.79
C PHE A 137 -39.42 4.05 10.67
N THR A 138 -40.36 4.76 11.29
CA THR A 138 -41.44 4.12 12.05
C THR A 138 -42.38 3.38 11.12
N LEU A 139 -42.72 3.97 9.98
CA LEU A 139 -43.51 3.30 8.94
C LEU A 139 -42.81 2.03 8.44
N GLU A 140 -41.50 2.09 8.18
CA GLU A 140 -40.68 0.95 7.79
C GLU A 140 -40.78 -0.20 8.81
N VAL A 141 -40.54 0.09 10.10
CA VAL A 141 -40.57 -0.90 11.18
C VAL A 141 -41.98 -1.48 11.34
N VAL A 142 -43.03 -0.66 11.31
CA VAL A 142 -44.42 -1.10 11.42
C VAL A 142 -44.80 -2.04 10.27
N LEU A 143 -44.45 -1.68 9.03
CA LEU A 143 -44.70 -2.53 7.85
C LEU A 143 -43.99 -3.88 7.96
N LYS A 144 -42.72 -3.89 8.41
CA LYS A 144 -41.94 -5.12 8.63
C LYS A 144 -42.50 -5.99 9.77
N ILE A 145 -42.97 -5.38 10.87
CA ILE A 145 -43.60 -6.12 11.98
C ILE A 145 -44.93 -6.75 11.54
N ILE A 146 -45.74 -6.05 10.75
CA ILE A 146 -47.00 -6.58 10.20
C ILE A 146 -46.74 -7.73 9.21
N ALA A 147 -45.68 -7.62 8.39
CA ALA A 147 -45.32 -8.65 7.41
C ALA A 147 -44.78 -9.92 8.09
N TYR A 148 -43.75 -9.79 8.92
CA TYR A 148 -42.97 -10.91 9.47
C TYR A 148 -43.39 -11.37 10.88
N GLY A 149 -44.11 -10.54 11.64
CA GLY A 149 -44.44 -10.78 13.05
C GLY A 149 -43.32 -10.37 14.02
N LEU A 150 -43.64 -10.26 15.32
CA LEU A 150 -42.78 -9.61 16.33
C LEU A 150 -41.60 -10.49 16.83
N CYS A 151 -41.87 -11.54 17.63
CA CYS A 151 -40.81 -12.34 18.29
C CYS A 151 -40.95 -13.88 18.23
N LEU A 152 -42.17 -14.42 18.17
CA LEU A 152 -42.43 -15.82 18.56
C LEU A 152 -42.05 -16.88 17.52
N HIS A 153 -41.72 -16.48 16.29
CA HIS A 153 -41.36 -17.39 15.21
C HIS A 153 -39.87 -17.27 14.83
N PRO A 154 -39.25 -18.32 14.27
CA PRO A 154 -37.84 -18.28 13.85
C PRO A 154 -37.57 -17.20 12.79
N ASN A 155 -38.56 -16.87 11.95
CA ASN A 155 -38.48 -15.81 10.93
C ASN A 155 -39.08 -14.47 11.41
N ALA A 156 -39.23 -14.27 12.73
CA ALA A 156 -39.81 -13.04 13.26
C ALA A 156 -38.84 -11.85 13.18
N TYR A 157 -39.41 -10.64 13.11
CA TYR A 157 -38.68 -9.39 12.88
C TYR A 157 -37.54 -9.18 13.88
N LEU A 158 -37.80 -9.25 15.20
CA LEU A 158 -36.81 -8.95 16.24
C LEU A 158 -35.74 -10.03 16.44
N ARG A 159 -35.89 -11.20 15.82
CA ARG A 159 -34.89 -12.28 15.93
C ARG A 159 -33.68 -12.05 15.02
N SER A 160 -33.82 -11.20 13.99
CA SER A 160 -32.69 -10.70 13.22
C SER A 160 -32.00 -9.56 13.97
N GLY A 161 -30.70 -9.70 14.27
CA GLY A 161 -29.93 -8.68 14.98
C GLY A 161 -29.93 -7.31 14.29
N TRP A 162 -30.06 -7.30 12.96
CA TRP A 162 -30.13 -6.10 12.15
C TRP A 162 -31.47 -5.36 12.26
N ASN A 163 -32.57 -6.09 12.28
CA ASN A 163 -33.91 -5.54 12.50
C ASN A 163 -34.10 -5.09 13.96
N LEU A 164 -33.41 -5.74 14.91
CA LEU A 164 -33.36 -5.31 16.31
C LEU A 164 -32.67 -3.94 16.43
N LEU A 165 -31.57 -3.72 15.72
CA LEU A 165 -30.92 -2.41 15.64
C LEU A 165 -31.87 -1.34 15.07
N ASP A 166 -32.56 -1.64 13.96
CA ASP A 166 -33.55 -0.73 13.37
C ASP A 166 -34.68 -0.37 14.35
N PHE A 167 -35.15 -1.36 15.13
CA PHE A 167 -36.15 -1.16 16.17
C PHE A 167 -35.64 -0.26 17.31
N ILE A 168 -34.43 -0.52 17.81
CA ILE A 168 -33.81 0.28 18.87
C ILE A 168 -33.66 1.75 18.44
N ILE A 169 -33.20 2.00 17.21
CA ILE A 169 -33.06 3.35 16.67
C ILE A 169 -34.40 4.10 16.71
N VAL A 170 -35.49 3.45 16.29
CA VAL A 170 -36.82 4.06 16.28
C VAL A 170 -37.34 4.30 17.70
N VAL A 171 -37.15 3.35 18.61
CA VAL A 171 -37.57 3.47 20.01
C VAL A 171 -36.82 4.60 20.72
N VAL A 172 -35.49 4.68 20.58
CA VAL A 172 -34.69 5.78 21.14
C VAL A 172 -35.07 7.12 20.50
N GLY A 173 -35.38 7.14 19.20
CA GLY A 173 -35.92 8.31 18.51
C GLY A 173 -37.19 8.82 19.15
N PHE A 174 -38.20 7.96 19.35
CA PHE A 174 -39.44 8.32 20.04
C PHE A 174 -39.21 8.74 21.50
N LEU A 175 -38.36 8.01 22.24
CA LEU A 175 -38.01 8.35 23.61
C LEU A 175 -37.42 9.76 23.70
N SER A 176 -36.54 10.14 22.76
CA SER A 176 -35.95 11.48 22.72
C SER A 176 -37.01 12.57 22.52
N VAL A 177 -37.99 12.35 21.62
CA VAL A 177 -39.08 13.31 21.37
C VAL A 177 -39.98 13.45 22.59
N ILE A 178 -40.30 12.33 23.24
CA ILE A 178 -41.12 12.31 24.47
C ILE A 178 -40.41 13.07 25.59
N LEU A 179 -39.12 12.80 25.83
CA LEU A 179 -38.35 13.48 26.89
C LEU A 179 -38.24 14.99 26.65
N ILE A 180 -38.03 15.42 25.41
CA ILE A 180 -38.03 16.85 25.05
C ILE A 180 -39.39 17.47 25.33
N ARG A 181 -40.50 16.77 25.05
CA ARG A 181 -41.85 17.28 25.28
C ARG A 181 -42.22 17.42 26.75
N TYR A 182 -41.76 16.50 27.60
CA TYR A 182 -42.03 16.51 29.04
C TYR A 182 -41.02 17.30 29.87
N ASN A 183 -39.97 17.86 29.25
CA ASN A 183 -38.97 18.75 29.86
C ASN A 183 -38.49 18.29 31.25
N VAL A 184 -38.20 16.99 31.38
CA VAL A 184 -37.76 16.40 32.65
C VAL A 184 -36.41 17.00 33.03
N GLN A 185 -36.41 17.89 34.02
CA GLN A 185 -35.20 18.53 34.53
C GLN A 185 -34.27 17.45 35.13
N GLY A 186 -33.03 17.39 34.65
CA GLY A 186 -32.00 16.48 35.15
C GLY A 186 -31.45 15.47 34.14
N PHE A 187 -32.10 15.27 32.99
CA PHE A 187 -31.53 14.48 31.88
C PHE A 187 -31.03 15.39 30.77
N ASP A 188 -29.74 15.27 30.44
CA ASP A 188 -29.18 15.91 29.26
C ASP A 188 -29.72 15.24 27.99
N VAL A 189 -30.87 15.73 27.52
CA VAL A 189 -31.53 15.29 26.28
C VAL A 189 -30.61 15.44 25.06
N LYS A 190 -29.54 16.24 25.12
CA LYS A 190 -28.52 16.30 24.04
C LYS A 190 -27.75 14.99 23.90
N SER A 191 -27.42 14.34 25.02
CA SER A 191 -26.75 13.04 25.02
C SER A 191 -27.60 11.95 24.34
N LEU A 192 -28.93 12.04 24.42
CA LEU A 192 -29.84 11.15 23.69
C LEU A 192 -29.88 11.41 22.17
N ARG A 193 -29.53 12.63 21.72
CA ARG A 193 -29.39 12.93 20.29
C ARG A 193 -28.16 12.24 19.70
N ALA A 194 -27.13 11.94 20.50
CA ALA A 194 -25.96 11.20 20.05
C ALA A 194 -26.31 9.81 19.49
N PHE A 195 -27.34 9.13 20.01
CA PHE A 195 -27.79 7.82 19.48
C PHE A 195 -28.29 7.89 18.02
N ARG A 196 -28.62 9.08 17.51
CA ARG A 196 -28.98 9.28 16.09
C ARG A 196 -27.80 8.95 15.17
N VAL A 197 -26.57 9.00 15.68
CA VAL A 197 -25.34 8.62 14.94
C VAL A 197 -25.22 7.13 14.65
N ILE A 198 -26.09 6.30 15.22
CA ILE A 198 -26.16 4.86 14.93
C ILE A 198 -26.91 4.61 13.60
N ARG A 199 -27.71 5.57 13.11
CA ARG A 199 -28.49 5.46 11.86
C ARG A 199 -27.69 5.16 10.59
N PRO A 200 -26.48 5.71 10.36
CA PRO A 200 -25.61 5.29 9.27
C PRO A 200 -25.33 3.78 9.24
N LEU A 201 -25.36 3.07 10.39
CA LEU A 201 -25.20 1.60 10.41
C LEU A 201 -26.36 0.87 9.71
N LYS A 202 -27.54 1.49 9.56
CA LYS A 202 -28.62 0.93 8.72
C LYS A 202 -28.20 0.77 7.26
N LEU A 203 -27.17 1.49 6.78
CA LEU A 203 -26.57 1.28 5.45
C LEU A 203 -26.01 -0.14 5.30
N VAL A 204 -25.46 -0.72 6.37
CA VAL A 204 -24.97 -2.11 6.38
C VAL A 204 -26.13 -3.09 6.19
N ASN A 205 -27.33 -2.77 6.67
CA ASN A 205 -28.53 -3.59 6.44
C ASN A 205 -28.96 -3.58 4.96
N GLY A 206 -28.86 -2.43 4.31
CA GLY A 206 -29.25 -2.26 2.91
C GLY A 206 -28.23 -2.76 1.90
N VAL A 207 -26.96 -2.93 2.28
CA VAL A 207 -25.88 -3.34 1.35
C VAL A 207 -25.35 -4.73 1.75
N PRO A 208 -25.72 -5.81 1.04
CA PRO A 208 -25.37 -7.18 1.42
C PRO A 208 -23.86 -7.46 1.40
N SER A 209 -23.10 -6.78 0.53
CA SER A 209 -21.63 -6.90 0.50
C SER A 209 -21.00 -6.40 1.80
N LEU A 210 -21.51 -5.33 2.41
CA LEU A 210 -21.02 -4.83 3.70
C LEU A 210 -21.29 -5.81 4.84
N GLN A 211 -22.42 -6.53 4.82
CA GLN A 211 -22.73 -7.54 5.83
C GLN A 211 -21.73 -8.71 5.80
N ILE A 212 -21.38 -9.17 4.60
CA ILE A 212 -20.41 -10.26 4.42
C ILE A 212 -19.05 -9.82 4.97
N VAL A 213 -18.62 -8.61 4.62
CA VAL A 213 -17.35 -8.05 5.08
C VAL A 213 -17.31 -7.87 6.59
N LEU A 214 -18.34 -7.27 7.19
CA LEU A 214 -18.40 -7.09 8.65
C LEU A 214 -18.39 -8.43 9.40
N ASN A 215 -19.14 -9.42 8.93
CA ASN A 215 -19.15 -10.75 9.52
C ASN A 215 -17.79 -11.44 9.42
N SER A 216 -17.05 -11.23 8.33
CA SER A 216 -15.69 -11.72 8.18
C SER A 216 -14.75 -11.07 9.20
N ILE A 217 -14.82 -9.74 9.36
CA ILE A 217 -14.03 -8.97 10.34
C ILE A 217 -14.35 -9.40 11.78
N LEU A 218 -15.62 -9.61 12.13
CA LEU A 218 -16.00 -10.04 13.48
C LEU A 218 -15.50 -11.46 13.81
N ARG A 219 -15.47 -12.36 12.82
CA ARG A 219 -14.90 -13.71 13.01
C ARG A 219 -13.38 -13.66 13.20
N ALA A 220 -12.69 -12.78 12.47
CA ALA A 220 -11.25 -12.57 12.61
C ALA A 220 -10.85 -11.95 13.96
N MET A 221 -11.79 -11.33 14.69
CA MET A 221 -11.53 -10.73 16.00
C MET A 221 -11.38 -11.78 17.11
N LEU A 222 -12.06 -12.93 17.02
CA LEU A 222 -12.08 -13.92 18.10
C LEU A 222 -10.69 -14.46 18.45
N PRO A 223 -9.82 -14.85 17.49
CA PRO A 223 -8.47 -15.31 17.79
C PRO A 223 -7.58 -14.22 18.41
N LEU A 224 -7.86 -12.94 18.13
CA LEU A 224 -7.13 -11.81 18.71
C LEU A 224 -7.45 -11.57 20.18
N LEU A 225 -8.55 -12.12 20.71
CA LEU A 225 -8.93 -11.88 22.11
C LEU A 225 -7.84 -12.35 23.09
N HIS A 226 -7.18 -13.48 22.81
CA HIS A 226 -6.06 -13.96 23.63
C HIS A 226 -4.87 -12.99 23.62
N ILE A 227 -4.62 -12.35 22.48
CA ILE A 227 -3.56 -11.36 22.32
C ILE A 227 -3.94 -10.08 23.07
N ALA A 228 -5.18 -9.60 22.90
CA ALA A 228 -5.69 -8.44 23.61
C ALA A 228 -5.61 -8.63 25.13
N LEU A 229 -5.88 -9.84 25.63
CA LEU A 229 -5.72 -10.19 27.04
C LEU A 229 -4.26 -10.13 27.49
N LEU A 230 -3.32 -10.65 26.68
CA LEU A 230 -1.88 -10.54 26.94
C LEU A 230 -1.42 -9.07 26.98
N VAL A 231 -1.87 -8.25 26.03
CA VAL A 231 -1.54 -6.81 25.97
C VAL A 231 -2.07 -6.08 27.20
N LEU A 232 -3.33 -6.34 27.57
CA LEU A 232 -3.94 -5.78 28.78
C LEU A 232 -3.15 -6.16 30.04
N PHE A 233 -2.67 -7.40 30.11
CA PHE A 233 -1.84 -7.87 31.21
C PHE A 233 -0.48 -7.15 31.24
N VAL A 234 0.18 -7.00 30.09
CA VAL A 234 1.45 -6.23 29.98
C VAL A 234 1.24 -4.77 30.39
N ILE A 235 0.20 -4.11 29.90
CA ILE A 235 -0.18 -2.74 30.30
C ILE A 235 -0.34 -2.67 31.82
N THR A 236 -1.04 -3.62 32.41
CA THR A 236 -1.29 -3.65 33.86
C THR A 236 0.01 -3.77 34.66
N ILE A 237 0.92 -4.67 34.25
CA ILE A 237 2.23 -4.82 34.91
C ILE A 237 3.03 -3.52 34.84
N TYR A 238 3.17 -2.93 33.65
CA TYR A 238 3.94 -1.70 33.49
C TYR A 238 3.27 -0.49 34.15
N ALA A 239 1.94 -0.46 34.26
CA ALA A 239 1.23 0.57 35.00
C ALA A 239 1.51 0.48 36.50
N ILE A 240 1.51 -0.72 37.09
CA ILE A 240 1.87 -0.93 38.51
C ILE A 240 3.33 -0.57 38.76
N ILE A 241 4.26 -1.02 37.90
CA ILE A 241 5.69 -0.67 38.02
C ILE A 241 5.88 0.84 37.90
N GLY A 242 5.22 1.48 36.93
CA GLY A 242 5.31 2.93 36.72
C GLY A 242 4.73 3.73 37.89
N LEU A 243 3.60 3.28 38.45
CA LEU A 243 2.99 3.85 39.65
C LEU A 243 3.97 3.81 40.83
N GLU A 244 4.55 2.65 41.13
CA GLU A 244 5.51 2.51 42.25
C GLU A 244 6.79 3.33 42.05
N LEU A 245 7.31 3.42 40.82
CA LEU A 245 8.56 4.13 40.54
C LEU A 245 8.39 5.65 40.46
N PHE A 246 7.24 6.14 39.96
CA PHE A 246 7.09 7.52 39.50
C PHE A 246 5.93 8.29 40.13
N CYS A 247 5.18 7.70 41.06
CA CYS A 247 4.09 8.39 41.77
C CYS A 247 4.56 9.71 42.41
N GLY A 248 3.81 10.78 42.13
CA GLY A 248 4.00 12.11 42.70
C GLY A 248 5.25 12.85 42.22
N LYS A 249 6.01 12.30 41.25
CA LYS A 249 7.30 12.91 40.83
C LYS A 249 7.14 14.08 39.86
N MET A 250 6.00 14.22 39.20
CA MET A 250 5.79 15.22 38.14
C MET A 250 5.01 16.47 38.58
N HIS A 251 4.96 16.78 39.89
CA HIS A 251 4.27 17.96 40.42
C HIS A 251 5.19 19.15 40.76
N SER A 252 6.51 18.98 40.71
CA SER A 252 7.45 20.06 40.96
C SER A 252 7.79 20.82 39.67
N THR A 253 7.65 22.15 39.68
CA THR A 253 8.05 23.05 38.58
C THR A 253 8.78 24.29 39.11
N CYS A 254 9.38 25.08 38.22
CA CYS A 254 10.11 26.29 38.60
C CYS A 254 9.16 27.45 38.89
N TYR A 255 9.38 28.15 40.00
CA TYR A 255 8.66 29.36 40.39
C TYR A 255 9.63 30.52 40.56
N ILE A 256 9.19 31.74 40.23
CA ILE A 256 10.03 32.94 40.41
C ILE A 256 10.27 33.17 41.90
N ASN A 257 11.54 33.34 42.28
CA ASN A 257 11.94 33.45 43.68
C ASN A 257 11.18 34.57 44.41
N GLY A 258 10.67 34.29 45.60
CA GLY A 258 9.84 35.21 46.39
C GLY A 258 8.38 35.37 45.92
N THR A 259 7.93 34.66 44.88
CA THR A 259 6.52 34.67 44.42
C THR A 259 5.96 33.26 44.27
N SER A 260 4.63 33.12 44.30
CA SER A 260 3.93 31.86 43.95
C SER A 260 3.51 31.80 42.48
N LYS A 261 4.20 32.54 41.60
CA LYS A 261 3.89 32.58 40.16
C LYS A 261 4.89 31.74 39.37
N MET A 262 4.38 30.94 38.44
CA MET A 262 5.17 30.23 37.44
C MET A 262 5.71 31.23 36.40
N PRO A 263 6.91 31.02 35.85
CA PRO A 263 7.43 31.85 34.76
C PRO A 263 6.58 31.65 33.49
N GLN A 264 6.35 32.73 32.74
CA GLN A 264 5.63 32.68 31.46
C GLN A 264 6.57 32.16 30.36
N VAL A 265 6.68 30.85 30.28
CA VAL A 265 7.45 30.12 29.27
C VAL A 265 6.49 29.31 28.40
N ASP A 266 6.80 29.16 27.11
CA ASP A 266 5.97 28.44 26.13
C ASP A 266 5.64 26.99 26.56
N GLU A 267 6.48 26.35 27.37
CA GLU A 267 6.22 25.01 27.92
C GLU A 267 6.70 24.89 29.37
N ILE A 268 5.77 24.61 30.28
CA ILE A 268 6.06 24.30 31.68
C ILE A 268 6.55 22.85 31.77
N ARG A 269 7.71 22.63 32.39
CA ARG A 269 8.32 21.30 32.54
C ARG A 269 8.63 20.98 34.00
N PRO A 270 8.69 19.69 34.37
CA PRO A 270 9.10 19.31 35.70
C PRO A 270 10.52 19.76 36.04
N CYS A 271 10.78 19.92 37.33
CA CYS A 271 12.12 20.14 37.88
C CYS A 271 12.39 19.18 39.03
N GLY A 272 13.66 18.96 39.35
CA GLY A 272 14.04 18.14 40.49
C GLY A 272 15.53 18.19 40.81
N GLU A 273 15.91 17.75 42.01
CA GLU A 273 17.29 17.86 42.52
C GLU A 273 18.31 17.10 41.67
N LYS A 274 17.94 15.93 41.14
CA LYS A 274 18.78 15.12 40.24
C LYS A 274 18.39 15.27 38.77
N GLY A 275 17.32 16.02 38.51
CA GLY A 275 16.73 16.24 37.20
C GLY A 275 17.16 17.57 36.63
N ARG A 276 16.19 18.31 36.09
CA ARG A 276 16.39 19.64 35.56
C ARG A 276 16.45 20.65 36.70
N HIS A 277 17.54 21.42 36.76
CA HIS A 277 17.66 22.57 37.64
C HIS A 277 16.98 23.81 37.05
N CYS A 278 16.35 24.61 37.90
CA CYS A 278 15.78 25.88 37.52
C CYS A 278 16.88 26.92 37.20
N PRO A 279 16.64 27.85 36.27
CA PRO A 279 17.56 28.93 35.97
C PRO A 279 17.75 29.87 37.19
N PRO A 280 18.85 30.64 37.23
CA PRO A 280 19.13 31.54 38.34
C PRO A 280 18.03 32.60 38.50
N GLY A 281 17.47 32.70 39.72
CA GLY A 281 16.31 33.57 40.00
C GLY A 281 14.99 32.82 40.15
N GLU A 282 14.96 31.52 39.86
CA GLU A 282 13.81 30.63 40.06
C GLU A 282 14.16 29.50 41.05
N GLU A 283 13.14 29.00 41.74
CA GLU A 283 13.25 27.91 42.70
C GLU A 283 12.26 26.78 42.34
N CYS A 284 12.71 25.54 42.41
CA CYS A 284 11.89 24.36 42.14
C CYS A 284 10.94 24.11 43.32
N LYS A 285 9.62 24.20 43.09
CA LYS A 285 8.60 24.04 44.14
C LYS A 285 7.43 23.21 43.66
N ASP A 286 6.78 22.54 44.60
CA ASP A 286 5.53 21.81 44.43
C ASP A 286 4.41 22.59 45.13
N ILE A 287 3.96 23.69 44.51
CA ILE A 287 2.93 24.59 45.08
C ILE A 287 1.79 24.73 44.07
N GLY A 288 1.08 23.62 43.86
CA GLY A 288 -0.18 23.60 43.11
C GLY A 288 -0.06 23.39 41.61
N TRP A 289 1.04 22.81 41.12
CA TRP A 289 1.10 22.34 39.74
C TRP A 289 0.55 20.92 39.62
N GLU A 290 -0.55 20.76 38.89
CA GLU A 290 -1.19 19.45 38.67
C GLU A 290 -0.32 18.49 37.85
N GLY A 291 0.72 19.01 37.19
CA GLY A 291 1.66 18.27 36.36
C GLY A 291 1.50 18.56 34.87
N PRO A 292 2.27 17.88 34.00
CA PRO A 292 2.23 18.09 32.57
C PRO A 292 0.82 17.89 31.99
N TRP A 293 0.43 18.78 31.07
CA TRP A 293 -0.89 18.75 30.42
C TRP A 293 -2.06 18.71 31.42
N HIS A 294 -2.06 19.60 32.42
CA HIS A 294 -3.12 19.69 33.45
C HIS A 294 -3.31 18.37 34.22
N GLY A 295 -2.21 17.65 34.47
CA GLY A 295 -2.25 16.38 35.21
C GLY A 295 -2.87 15.19 34.46
N PHE A 296 -3.04 15.27 33.13
CA PHE A 296 -3.52 14.11 32.35
C PHE A 296 -2.44 13.04 32.13
N ILE A 297 -1.16 13.44 32.19
CA ILE A 297 -0.02 12.55 32.05
C ILE A 297 0.68 12.43 33.40
N ASN A 298 0.30 11.44 34.21
CA ASN A 298 0.99 11.10 35.44
C ASN A 298 0.87 9.61 35.79
N PHE A 299 1.60 9.24 36.84
CA PHE A 299 1.63 7.90 37.42
C PHE A 299 1.08 7.91 38.85
N ASP A 300 0.17 8.82 39.18
CA ASP A 300 -0.29 8.99 40.59
C ASP A 300 -1.41 8.01 40.93
N ASN A 301 -2.20 7.62 39.94
CA ASN A 301 -3.30 6.68 40.07
C ASN A 301 -3.17 5.55 39.05
N PHE A 302 -3.65 4.35 39.41
CA PHE A 302 -3.59 3.18 38.53
C PHE A 302 -4.22 3.44 37.15
N GLY A 303 -5.36 4.13 37.07
CA GLY A 303 -6.01 4.45 35.79
C GLY A 303 -5.22 5.42 34.90
N LEU A 304 -4.58 6.43 35.49
CA LEU A 304 -3.75 7.40 34.75
C LEU A 304 -2.41 6.78 34.32
N ALA A 305 -1.82 5.95 35.19
CA ALA A 305 -0.67 5.13 34.82
C ALA A 305 -1.01 4.19 33.65
N MET A 306 -2.19 3.56 33.68
CA MET A 306 -2.67 2.70 32.58
C MET A 306 -2.85 3.49 31.27
N LEU A 307 -3.42 4.70 31.33
CA LEU A 307 -3.59 5.57 30.16
C LEU A 307 -2.23 6.03 29.59
N THR A 308 -1.30 6.44 30.46
CA THR A 308 0.06 6.86 30.09
C THR A 308 0.86 5.70 29.47
N VAL A 309 0.75 4.50 30.04
CA VAL A 309 1.38 3.28 29.49
C VAL A 309 0.74 2.89 28.15
N PHE A 310 -0.59 2.96 28.03
CA PHE A 310 -1.28 2.73 26.77
C PHE A 310 -0.77 3.68 25.69
N GLN A 311 -0.69 4.98 25.98
CA GLN A 311 -0.13 5.96 25.06
C GLN A 311 1.30 5.61 24.65
N CYS A 312 2.18 5.25 25.59
CA CYS A 312 3.55 4.85 25.26
C CYS A 312 3.59 3.61 24.33
N ILE A 313 2.74 2.61 24.57
CA ILE A 313 2.68 1.39 23.74
C ILE A 313 2.23 1.70 22.30
N THR A 314 1.38 2.71 22.10
CA THR A 314 1.00 3.16 20.76
C THR A 314 2.13 3.85 19.98
N MET A 315 3.30 4.06 20.61
CA MET A 315 4.48 4.74 20.07
C MET A 315 4.28 6.24 19.79
N GLU A 316 3.24 6.87 20.35
CA GLU A 316 2.98 8.30 20.20
C GLU A 316 3.29 9.07 21.49
N GLY A 317 3.99 10.20 21.40
CA GLY A 317 4.35 11.06 22.54
C GLY A 317 5.19 10.42 23.65
N TRP A 318 5.64 9.17 23.51
CA TRP A 318 6.33 8.41 24.58
C TRP A 318 7.68 9.03 24.99
N THR A 319 8.39 9.65 24.04
CA THR A 319 9.65 10.36 24.31
C THR A 319 9.41 11.64 25.09
N SER A 320 8.30 12.36 24.83
CA SER A 320 7.90 13.54 25.62
C SER A 320 7.69 13.17 27.09
N ILE A 321 7.03 12.03 27.33
CA ILE A 321 6.81 11.50 28.69
C ILE A 321 8.15 11.10 29.33
N LEU A 322 9.01 10.39 28.60
CA LEU A 322 10.36 10.04 29.08
C LEU A 322 11.17 11.29 29.45
N TYR A 323 11.16 12.33 28.62
CA TYR A 323 11.92 13.54 28.88
C TYR A 323 11.36 14.34 30.06
N LYS A 324 10.03 14.44 30.20
CA LYS A 324 9.39 15.04 31.39
C LYS A 324 9.74 14.25 32.66
N MET A 325 9.80 12.92 32.59
CA MET A 325 10.26 12.10 33.70
C MET A 325 11.74 12.33 34.01
N ASN A 326 12.61 12.39 33.00
CA ASN A 326 14.03 12.68 33.18
C ASN A 326 14.27 14.05 33.82
N ASP A 327 13.46 15.05 33.45
CA ASP A 327 13.52 16.39 34.03
C ASP A 327 13.10 16.38 35.52
N ALA A 328 12.23 15.45 35.93
CA ALA A 328 11.82 15.29 37.33
C ALA A 328 12.85 14.50 38.18
N ILE A 329 13.28 13.32 37.74
CA ILE A 329 14.06 12.38 38.58
C ILE A 329 15.53 12.20 38.15
N GLY A 330 15.91 12.66 36.96
CA GLY A 330 17.23 12.46 36.37
C GLY A 330 17.26 11.40 35.26
N ARG A 331 18.32 11.46 34.43
CA ARG A 331 18.45 10.69 33.17
C ARG A 331 18.96 9.26 33.32
N GLU A 332 19.36 8.83 34.52
CA GLU A 332 20.19 7.62 34.67
C GLU A 332 19.42 6.31 34.50
N TRP A 333 18.18 6.22 35.00
CA TRP A 333 17.46 4.94 35.11
C TRP A 333 16.11 4.92 34.37
N ALA A 334 15.44 6.07 34.20
CA ALA A 334 14.09 6.13 33.64
C ALA A 334 14.00 5.55 32.22
N TRP A 335 15.04 5.76 31.40
CA TRP A 335 15.09 5.23 30.03
C TRP A 335 15.01 3.70 29.97
N ILE A 336 15.45 2.97 31.01
CA ILE A 336 15.35 1.50 31.06
C ILE A 336 13.88 1.08 31.06
N TYR A 337 13.06 1.73 31.89
CA TYR A 337 11.62 1.49 31.95
C TYR A 337 10.96 1.75 30.58
N PHE A 338 11.16 2.96 30.01
CA PHE A 338 10.50 3.31 28.75
C PHE A 338 11.01 2.49 27.56
N VAL A 339 12.32 2.23 27.43
CA VAL A 339 12.86 1.42 26.33
C VAL A 339 12.39 -0.04 26.43
N SER A 340 12.36 -0.61 27.64
CA SER A 340 11.82 -1.98 27.84
C SER A 340 10.32 -2.06 27.52
N LEU A 341 9.55 -1.03 27.89
CA LEU A 341 8.14 -0.90 27.56
C LEU A 341 7.89 -0.83 26.05
N ILE A 342 8.68 -0.08 25.28
CA ILE A 342 8.51 -0.01 23.81
C ILE A 342 8.88 -1.34 23.14
N ILE A 343 9.96 -2.01 23.57
CA ILE A 343 10.39 -3.29 23.00
C ILE A 343 9.35 -4.39 23.27
N ILE A 344 8.92 -4.55 24.54
CA ILE A 344 8.02 -5.64 24.96
C ILE A 344 6.56 -5.28 24.70
N GLY A 345 6.14 -4.06 25.02
CA GLY A 345 4.75 -3.62 24.93
C GLY A 345 4.32 -3.23 23.53
N SER A 346 5.21 -2.73 22.68
CA SER A 346 4.87 -2.32 21.32
C SER A 346 5.38 -3.29 20.25
N PHE A 347 6.70 -3.43 20.06
CA PHE A 347 7.24 -4.24 18.95
C PHE A 347 6.88 -5.72 19.04
N PHE A 348 6.99 -6.33 20.22
CA PHE A 348 6.61 -7.74 20.39
C PHE A 348 5.10 -7.96 20.18
N VAL A 349 4.26 -7.06 20.73
CA VAL A 349 2.80 -7.12 20.59
C VAL A 349 2.38 -6.98 19.12
N MET A 350 2.90 -5.98 18.41
CA MET A 350 2.58 -5.74 17.00
C MET A 350 2.95 -6.96 16.14
N ASN A 351 4.11 -7.57 16.38
CA ASN A 351 4.52 -8.79 15.68
C ASN A 351 3.60 -9.97 15.98
N LEU A 352 3.11 -10.11 17.22
CA LEU A 352 2.20 -11.18 17.61
C LEU A 352 0.81 -11.00 16.98
N VAL A 353 0.29 -9.77 16.96
CA VAL A 353 -0.97 -9.41 16.27
C VAL A 353 -0.87 -9.70 14.78
N LEU A 354 0.20 -9.24 14.11
CA LEU A 354 0.44 -9.50 12.69
C LEU A 354 0.56 -11.00 12.38
N GLY A 355 1.27 -11.75 13.24
CA GLY A 355 1.44 -13.20 13.09
C GLY A 355 0.13 -13.97 13.17
N VAL A 356 -0.71 -13.68 14.18
CA VAL A 356 -2.02 -14.34 14.33
C VAL A 356 -2.96 -13.98 13.18
N LEU A 357 -3.03 -12.70 12.80
CA LEU A 357 -3.89 -12.29 11.69
C LEU A 357 -3.44 -12.93 10.37
N SER A 358 -2.14 -12.91 10.07
CA SER A 358 -1.60 -13.58 8.89
C SER A 358 -1.95 -15.08 8.87
N GLY A 359 -1.87 -15.75 10.03
CA GLY A 359 -2.28 -17.14 10.18
C GLY A 359 -3.77 -17.38 9.92
N GLU A 360 -4.66 -16.52 10.45
CA GLU A 360 -6.12 -16.65 10.25
C GLU A 360 -6.55 -16.34 8.82
N PHE A 361 -5.99 -15.31 8.19
CA PHE A 361 -6.25 -15.02 6.78
C PHE A 361 -5.74 -16.12 5.85
N SER A 362 -4.59 -16.72 6.16
CA SER A 362 -4.07 -17.88 5.42
C SER A 362 -5.03 -19.08 5.50
N LYS A 363 -5.62 -19.34 6.68
CA LYS A 363 -6.66 -20.38 6.84
C LYS A 363 -7.92 -20.06 6.03
N GLU A 364 -8.37 -18.81 6.03
CA GLU A 364 -9.58 -18.42 5.28
C GLU A 364 -9.35 -18.50 3.77
N ARG A 365 -8.15 -18.16 3.29
CA ARG A 365 -7.72 -18.37 1.91
C ARG A 365 -7.76 -19.85 1.52
N GLU A 366 -7.21 -20.74 2.35
CA GLU A 366 -7.19 -22.17 2.06
C GLU A 366 -8.61 -22.75 1.94
N LYS A 367 -9.55 -22.30 2.77
CA LYS A 367 -10.97 -22.65 2.62
C LYS A 367 -11.57 -22.13 1.30
N ALA A 368 -11.22 -20.92 0.88
CA ALA A 368 -11.68 -20.38 -0.41
C ALA A 368 -11.10 -21.16 -1.60
N LYS A 369 -9.84 -21.61 -1.49
CA LYS A 369 -9.20 -22.52 -2.45
C LYS A 369 -9.93 -23.85 -2.56
N GLN A 370 -10.27 -24.46 -1.42
CA GLN A 370 -11.03 -25.71 -1.37
C GLN A 370 -12.45 -25.61 -1.94
N ARG A 371 -13.08 -24.42 -1.88
CA ARG A 371 -14.40 -24.17 -2.49
C ARG A 371 -14.38 -24.07 -4.03
N GLY A 372 -13.19 -24.09 -4.64
CA GLY A 372 -13.02 -23.97 -6.10
C GLY A 372 -13.26 -22.56 -6.63
N ASP A 373 -13.28 -21.53 -5.78
CA ASP A 373 -13.53 -20.15 -6.24
C ASP A 373 -12.38 -19.61 -7.12
N PHE A 374 -11.15 -20.08 -6.88
CA PHE A 374 -9.99 -19.79 -7.73
C PHE A 374 -10.11 -20.40 -9.13
N GLN A 375 -10.69 -21.61 -9.26
CA GLN A 375 -10.93 -22.23 -10.56
C GLN A 375 -11.92 -21.40 -11.38
N LYS A 376 -13.00 -20.93 -10.76
CA LYS A 376 -13.99 -20.04 -11.41
C LYS A 376 -13.35 -18.73 -11.87
N LEU A 377 -12.52 -18.10 -11.05
CA LEU A 377 -11.81 -16.85 -11.43
C LEU A 377 -10.84 -17.08 -12.59
N ARG A 378 -10.08 -18.18 -12.56
CA ARG A 378 -9.16 -18.56 -13.63
C ARG A 378 -9.91 -18.83 -14.94
N GLU A 379 -11.03 -19.54 -14.90
CA GLU A 379 -11.89 -19.78 -16.06
C GLU A 379 -12.39 -18.48 -16.67
N ILE A 380 -12.88 -17.54 -15.85
CA ILE A 380 -13.34 -16.23 -16.33
C ILE A 380 -12.20 -15.46 -17.01
N GLN A 381 -10.99 -15.47 -16.45
CA GLN A 381 -9.83 -14.79 -17.04
C GLN A 381 -9.42 -15.43 -18.38
N ILE A 382 -9.35 -16.76 -18.46
CA ILE A 382 -9.03 -17.50 -19.69
C ILE A 382 -10.07 -17.22 -20.78
N ILE A 383 -11.35 -17.22 -20.43
CA ILE A 383 -12.45 -16.93 -21.37
C ILE A 383 -12.32 -15.49 -21.88
N ASP A 384 -12.07 -14.52 -21.01
CA ASP A 384 -11.93 -13.10 -21.38
C ASP A 384 -10.69 -12.84 -22.26
N GLU A 385 -9.57 -13.52 -22.00
CA GLU A 385 -8.39 -13.49 -22.88
C GLU A 385 -8.67 -14.14 -24.24
N SER A 386 -9.27 -15.34 -24.23
CA SER A 386 -9.64 -16.05 -25.46
C SER A 386 -10.60 -15.23 -26.30
N PHE A 387 -11.62 -14.63 -25.67
CA PHE A 387 -12.59 -13.76 -26.34
C PHE A 387 -11.93 -12.54 -26.97
N ARG A 388 -11.00 -11.88 -26.27
CA ARG A 388 -10.21 -10.78 -26.85
C ARG A 388 -9.40 -11.22 -28.07
N ASN A 389 -8.77 -12.39 -28.01
CA ASN A 389 -7.97 -12.94 -29.10
C ASN A 389 -8.86 -13.27 -30.32
N TYR A 390 -10.01 -13.91 -30.11
CA TYR A 390 -11.00 -14.15 -31.17
C TYR A 390 -11.51 -12.84 -31.79
N MET A 391 -11.89 -11.85 -30.98
CA MET A 391 -12.33 -10.54 -31.46
C MET A 391 -11.23 -9.76 -32.19
N ALA A 392 -9.96 -9.99 -31.86
CA ALA A 392 -8.83 -9.41 -32.59
C ALA A 392 -8.64 -10.10 -33.95
N TRP A 393 -8.81 -11.42 -34.01
CA TRP A 393 -8.74 -12.20 -35.25
C TRP A 393 -9.88 -11.83 -36.21
N ILE A 394 -11.11 -11.75 -35.71
CA ILE A 394 -12.30 -11.32 -36.48
C ILE A 394 -12.07 -9.93 -37.09
N ARG A 395 -11.68 -8.94 -36.29
CA ARG A 395 -11.38 -7.58 -36.80
C ARG A 395 -10.24 -7.57 -37.83
N LYS A 396 -9.24 -8.43 -37.67
CA LYS A 396 -8.12 -8.53 -38.63
C LYS A 396 -8.58 -9.13 -39.96
N ALA A 397 -9.50 -10.09 -39.92
CA ALA A 397 -10.11 -10.69 -41.10
C ALA A 397 -11.02 -9.69 -41.84
N GLU A 398 -11.89 -8.96 -41.12
CA GLU A 398 -12.76 -7.91 -41.68
C GLU A 398 -11.95 -6.83 -42.43
N ILE A 399 -10.87 -6.32 -41.84
CA ILE A 399 -10.01 -5.31 -42.47
C ILE A 399 -9.20 -5.89 -43.66
N GLY A 400 -8.94 -7.20 -43.67
CA GLY A 400 -8.25 -7.88 -44.76
C GLY A 400 -9.12 -8.07 -46.00
N ASN A 401 -10.43 -8.30 -45.81
CA ASN A 401 -11.37 -8.61 -46.88
C ASN A 401 -11.69 -7.42 -47.79
N ASP A 402 -11.62 -6.18 -47.28
CA ASP A 402 -11.79 -4.93 -48.05
C ASP A 402 -10.79 -4.76 -49.22
N THR A 403 -9.75 -5.60 -49.31
CA THR A 403 -8.75 -5.52 -50.39
C THR A 403 -8.82 -6.64 -51.43
N ASN A 404 -9.62 -7.68 -51.21
CA ASN A 404 -9.81 -8.74 -52.21
C ASN A 404 -11.01 -8.51 -53.14
N ASP A 405 -11.84 -7.50 -52.87
CA ASP A 405 -13.03 -7.16 -53.67
C ASP A 405 -12.69 -6.40 -54.98
N GLY A 406 -11.53 -6.67 -55.57
CA GLY A 406 -11.02 -6.00 -56.76
C GLY A 406 -10.18 -6.86 -57.69
N THR A 407 -10.13 -8.18 -57.48
CA THR A 407 -9.43 -9.10 -58.40
C THR A 407 -10.15 -10.43 -58.63
N GLU A 408 -11.47 -10.48 -58.39
CA GLU A 408 -12.29 -11.48 -59.06
C GLU A 408 -12.89 -10.82 -60.30
N ASN A 409 -12.33 -11.18 -61.45
CA ASN A 409 -13.07 -11.14 -62.70
C ASN A 409 -14.26 -12.08 -62.52
N ASP A 410 -15.37 -11.56 -62.00
CA ASP A 410 -16.64 -12.29 -61.95
C ASP A 410 -17.20 -12.37 -63.38
N VAL A 411 -16.59 -13.25 -64.18
CA VAL A 411 -17.15 -13.70 -65.45
C VAL A 411 -18.15 -14.79 -65.08
N THR A 412 -19.40 -14.41 -64.88
CA THR A 412 -20.50 -15.37 -64.87
C THR A 412 -20.62 -15.96 -66.27
N LEU A 413 -20.17 -17.20 -66.43
CA LEU A 413 -20.42 -18.03 -67.60
C LEU A 413 -21.83 -18.61 -67.48
N ASP A 414 -22.61 -18.52 -68.54
CA ASP A 414 -23.84 -19.29 -68.68
C ASP A 414 -23.52 -20.76 -68.98
N ALA A 415 -24.54 -21.63 -68.95
CA ALA A 415 -24.39 -23.09 -69.11
C ALA A 415 -23.78 -23.54 -70.47
N SER A 416 -23.48 -22.60 -71.36
CA SER A 416 -22.87 -22.80 -72.68
C SER A 416 -21.42 -22.28 -72.75
N GLY A 417 -20.91 -21.62 -71.71
CA GLY A 417 -19.51 -21.20 -71.61
C GLY A 417 -19.16 -19.88 -72.29
N ASP A 418 -20.12 -18.97 -72.55
CA ASP A 418 -19.84 -17.64 -73.10
C ASP A 418 -20.06 -16.51 -72.06
N PRO A 419 -19.27 -15.41 -72.11
CA PRO A 419 -19.35 -14.34 -71.12
C PRO A 419 -20.51 -13.37 -71.39
N VAL A 420 -21.47 -13.29 -70.45
CA VAL A 420 -22.61 -12.37 -70.51
C VAL A 420 -22.21 -10.96 -70.03
N LYS A 421 -22.22 -9.96 -70.93
CA LYS A 421 -22.16 -8.54 -70.57
C LYS A 421 -23.56 -8.03 -70.20
N LYS A 422 -23.74 -7.53 -68.96
CA LYS A 422 -24.93 -6.77 -68.58
C LYS A 422 -24.83 -5.32 -69.07
N GLU A 423 -25.72 -4.92 -69.97
CA GLU A 423 -26.04 -3.53 -70.30
C GLU A 423 -27.33 -3.09 -69.58
N GLY A 424 -27.36 -1.81 -69.15
CA GLY A 424 -28.58 -1.12 -68.64
C GLY A 424 -28.34 -0.31 -67.35
N THR A 425 -27.70 0.86 -67.42
CA THR A 425 -28.32 2.23 -67.43
C THR A 425 -28.96 2.70 -66.12
N LEU A 426 -28.26 3.54 -65.34
CA LEU A 426 -28.61 4.93 -64.96
C LEU A 426 -27.63 5.41 -63.85
N GLU A 427 -26.66 6.25 -64.19
CA GLU A 427 -26.11 7.38 -63.39
C GLU A 427 -24.80 7.87 -64.03
N THR A 428 -24.94 8.52 -65.18
CA THR A 428 -23.86 9.19 -65.91
C THR A 428 -23.55 10.57 -65.31
N HIS A 429 -23.36 10.66 -64.00
CA HIS A 429 -22.92 11.89 -63.32
C HIS A 429 -22.07 11.62 -62.06
N CYS A 430 -21.15 10.64 -62.11
CA CYS A 430 -19.99 10.62 -61.19
C CYS A 430 -18.87 9.62 -61.55
N GLY A 431 -18.62 9.27 -62.82
CA GLY A 431 -17.54 8.33 -63.18
C GLY A 431 -16.15 8.80 -62.71
N TRP A 432 -15.84 10.09 -62.87
CA TRP A 432 -14.62 10.70 -62.35
C TRP A 432 -14.56 10.70 -60.82
N LEU A 433 -15.70 10.92 -60.14
CA LEU A 433 -15.78 10.91 -58.68
C LEU A 433 -15.65 9.49 -58.14
N TYR A 434 -16.18 8.48 -58.84
CA TYR A 434 -16.07 7.07 -58.50
C TYR A 434 -14.63 6.55 -58.65
N ASP A 435 -13.95 6.88 -59.76
CA ASP A 435 -12.54 6.53 -59.95
C ASP A 435 -11.61 7.33 -59.01
N LYS A 436 -11.93 8.60 -58.72
CA LYS A 436 -11.21 9.39 -57.72
C LYS A 436 -11.42 8.82 -56.31
N LEU A 437 -12.64 8.39 -55.96
CA LEU A 437 -12.96 7.71 -54.70
C LEU A 437 -12.30 6.32 -54.62
N ARG A 438 -12.14 5.61 -55.73
CA ARG A 438 -11.41 4.32 -55.82
C ARG A 438 -9.91 4.53 -55.64
N TYR A 439 -9.32 5.50 -56.33
CA TYR A 439 -7.91 5.88 -56.16
C TYR A 439 -7.62 6.37 -54.74
N ILE A 440 -8.52 7.18 -54.15
CA ILE A 440 -8.46 7.60 -52.75
C ILE A 440 -8.57 6.38 -51.81
N ARG A 441 -9.46 5.41 -52.06
CA ARG A 441 -9.58 4.19 -51.24
C ARG A 441 -8.31 3.33 -51.27
N VAL A 442 -7.74 3.10 -52.45
CA VAL A 442 -6.49 2.33 -52.61
C VAL A 442 -5.30 3.06 -51.97
N PHE A 443 -5.19 4.37 -52.19
CA PHE A 443 -4.17 5.21 -51.56
C PHE A 443 -4.32 5.26 -50.03
N HIS A 444 -5.55 5.28 -49.52
CA HIS A 444 -5.88 5.24 -48.10
C HIS A 444 -5.51 3.88 -47.49
N ALA A 445 -5.78 2.77 -48.18
CA ALA A 445 -5.39 1.43 -47.75
C ALA A 445 -3.86 1.26 -47.73
N TYR A 446 -3.16 1.76 -48.75
CA TYR A 446 -1.70 1.75 -48.83
C TYR A 446 -1.06 2.59 -47.72
N SER A 447 -1.53 3.82 -47.54
CA SER A 447 -1.03 4.75 -46.51
C SER A 447 -1.28 4.21 -45.10
N ARG A 448 -2.46 3.62 -44.86
CA ARG A 448 -2.80 2.98 -43.58
C ARG A 448 -1.86 1.81 -43.25
N ARG A 449 -1.50 0.96 -44.22
CA ARG A 449 -0.54 -0.15 -44.03
C ARG A 449 0.87 0.35 -43.71
N ARG A 450 1.35 1.38 -44.40
CA ARG A 450 2.66 1.99 -44.11
C ARG A 450 2.70 2.64 -42.73
N ILE A 451 1.67 3.41 -42.36
CA ILE A 451 1.56 4.03 -41.03
C ILE A 451 1.42 2.94 -39.95
N HIS A 452 0.71 1.84 -40.20
CA HIS A 452 0.66 0.71 -39.27
C HIS A 452 2.01 0.06 -39.01
N THR A 453 2.83 -0.07 -40.05
CA THR A 453 4.18 -0.60 -39.92
C THR A 453 5.08 0.37 -39.13
N MET A 454 4.94 1.68 -39.36
CA MET A 454 5.65 2.71 -38.59
C MET A 454 5.25 2.72 -37.11
N VAL A 455 3.95 2.71 -36.79
CA VAL A 455 3.44 2.76 -35.40
C VAL A 455 3.86 1.53 -34.59
N LYS A 456 4.07 0.37 -35.25
CA LYS A 456 4.58 -0.85 -34.61
C LYS A 456 6.10 -0.95 -34.54
N SER A 457 6.84 -0.02 -35.15
CA SER A 457 8.30 -0.06 -35.15
C SER A 457 8.90 0.22 -33.77
N GLN A 458 10.06 -0.39 -33.49
CA GLN A 458 10.81 -0.15 -32.26
C GLN A 458 11.28 1.31 -32.14
N THR A 459 11.55 1.97 -33.27
CA THR A 459 11.92 3.39 -33.32
C THR A 459 10.80 4.28 -32.82
N PHE A 460 9.56 4.04 -33.27
CA PHE A 460 8.39 4.80 -32.79
C PHE A 460 8.18 4.63 -31.28
N TYR A 461 8.38 3.42 -30.76
CA TYR A 461 8.33 3.14 -29.31
C TYR A 461 9.33 4.00 -28.52
N TRP A 462 10.61 4.00 -28.92
CA TRP A 462 11.65 4.79 -28.24
C TRP A 462 11.45 6.30 -28.35
N ILE A 463 10.99 6.79 -29.52
CA ILE A 463 10.67 8.21 -29.71
C ILE A 463 9.58 8.65 -28.73
N VAL A 464 8.49 7.89 -28.60
CA VAL A 464 7.39 8.28 -27.69
C VAL A 464 7.86 8.29 -26.23
N ILE A 465 8.67 7.31 -25.81
CA ILE A 465 9.22 7.29 -24.45
C ILE A 465 10.12 8.51 -24.21
N ALA A 466 11.00 8.84 -25.15
CA ALA A 466 11.85 10.02 -25.05
C ALA A 466 11.02 11.31 -24.93
N LEU A 467 9.93 11.45 -25.70
CA LEU A 467 9.02 12.58 -25.61
C LEU A 467 8.32 12.66 -24.23
N VAL A 468 7.90 11.52 -23.68
CA VAL A 468 7.28 11.48 -22.35
C VAL A 468 8.27 11.85 -21.25
N LEU A 469 9.51 11.35 -21.31
CA LEU A 469 10.56 11.70 -20.36
C LEU A 469 10.94 13.19 -20.46
N MET A 470 11.06 13.73 -21.68
CA MET A 470 11.34 15.14 -21.89
C MET A 470 10.20 16.03 -21.38
N ASN A 471 8.93 15.64 -21.61
CA ASN A 471 7.78 16.35 -21.05
C ASN A 471 7.80 16.32 -19.51
N THR A 472 8.16 15.17 -18.93
CA THR A 472 8.29 15.01 -17.48
C THR A 472 9.40 15.89 -16.91
N ALA A 473 10.54 16.00 -17.61
CA ALA A 473 11.65 16.87 -17.20
C ALA A 473 11.26 18.35 -17.23
N VAL A 474 10.49 18.79 -18.22
CA VAL A 474 9.96 20.16 -18.27
C VAL A 474 9.04 20.42 -17.07
N LEU A 475 8.13 19.50 -16.76
CA LEU A 475 7.25 19.61 -15.58
C LEU A 475 8.04 19.63 -14.26
N ALA A 476 9.14 18.88 -14.19
CA ALA A 476 9.99 18.82 -12.99
C ALA A 476 10.84 20.07 -12.78
N SER A 477 11.05 20.87 -13.83
CA SER A 477 11.89 22.07 -13.79
C SER A 477 11.21 23.29 -13.16
N GLU A 478 9.91 23.21 -12.83
CA GLU A 478 9.20 24.31 -12.19
C GLU A 478 9.65 24.57 -10.76
N TYR A 479 9.90 25.84 -10.44
CA TYR A 479 10.17 26.28 -9.07
C TYR A 479 9.69 27.70 -8.78
N TYR A 480 9.56 28.03 -7.50
CA TYR A 480 9.17 29.37 -7.04
C TYR A 480 10.27 30.42 -7.31
N GLY A 481 9.89 31.60 -7.81
CA GLY A 481 10.85 32.65 -8.16
C GLY A 481 11.71 32.34 -9.39
N GLN A 482 11.23 31.47 -10.29
CA GLN A 482 11.94 31.13 -11.51
C GLN A 482 12.07 32.32 -12.48
N PRO A 483 13.17 32.42 -13.25
CA PRO A 483 13.36 33.50 -14.20
C PRO A 483 12.38 33.39 -15.37
N GLN A 484 12.01 34.54 -15.93
CA GLN A 484 10.99 34.62 -16.99
C GLN A 484 11.27 33.73 -18.20
N TRP A 485 12.53 33.62 -18.62
CA TRP A 485 12.92 32.77 -19.76
C TRP A 485 12.56 31.29 -19.55
N LEU A 486 12.60 30.80 -18.31
CA LEU A 486 12.27 29.42 -18.00
C LEU A 486 10.75 29.20 -18.10
N THR A 487 9.96 30.15 -17.57
CA THR A 487 8.50 30.16 -17.73
C THR A 487 8.10 30.14 -19.20
N ASP A 488 8.67 31.04 -20.00
CA ASP A 488 8.37 31.12 -21.43
C ASP A 488 8.77 29.82 -22.16
N THR A 489 9.94 29.25 -21.82
CA THR A 489 10.41 27.98 -22.38
C THR A 489 9.50 26.81 -22.01
N GLN A 490 9.06 26.72 -20.76
CA GLN A 490 8.14 25.68 -20.28
C GLN A 490 6.79 25.79 -21.00
N GLU A 491 6.25 26.99 -21.20
CA GLU A 491 5.01 27.21 -21.94
C GLU A 491 5.12 26.80 -23.41
N ILE A 492 6.21 27.19 -24.08
CA ILE A 492 6.49 26.80 -25.48
C ILE A 492 6.64 25.28 -25.58
N ALA A 493 7.42 24.67 -24.70
CA ALA A 493 7.63 23.22 -24.68
C ALA A 493 6.32 22.47 -24.43
N ASN A 494 5.51 22.91 -23.47
CA ASN A 494 4.21 22.31 -23.18
C ASN A 494 3.27 22.36 -24.38
N ARG A 495 3.26 23.46 -25.13
CA ARG A 495 2.49 23.60 -26.37
C ARG A 495 2.95 22.61 -27.45
N ILE A 496 4.26 22.49 -27.63
CA ILE A 496 4.85 21.52 -28.59
C ILE A 496 4.46 20.08 -28.21
N PHE A 497 4.54 19.71 -26.93
CA PHE A 497 4.19 18.36 -26.48
C PHE A 497 2.71 18.02 -26.73
N VAL A 498 1.79 18.97 -26.53
CA VAL A 498 0.36 18.74 -26.84
C VAL A 498 0.16 18.44 -28.32
N ILE A 499 0.84 19.18 -29.20
CA ILE A 499 0.78 18.94 -30.66
C ILE A 499 1.35 17.57 -31.01
N LEU A 500 2.53 17.23 -30.48
CA LEU A 500 3.19 15.94 -30.73
C LEU A 500 2.34 14.75 -30.23
N PHE A 501 1.74 14.84 -29.04
CA PHE A 501 0.86 13.80 -28.51
C PHE A 501 -0.48 13.73 -29.26
N SER A 502 -1.00 14.85 -29.74
CA SER A 502 -2.18 14.85 -30.61
C SER A 502 -1.89 14.14 -31.93
N PHE A 503 -0.71 14.39 -32.51
CA PHE A 503 -0.28 13.70 -33.73
C PHE A 503 -0.06 12.20 -33.50
N GLU A 504 0.55 11.81 -32.38
CA GLU A 504 0.68 10.41 -31.96
C GLU A 504 -0.70 9.72 -31.89
N MET A 505 -1.68 10.36 -31.26
CA MET A 505 -3.05 9.86 -31.14
C MET A 505 -3.72 9.71 -32.51
N LEU A 506 -3.63 10.73 -33.37
CA LEU A 506 -4.23 10.71 -34.71
C LEU A 506 -3.61 9.62 -35.59
N LEU A 507 -2.29 9.46 -35.57
CA LEU A 507 -1.61 8.39 -36.29
C LEU A 507 -2.05 6.99 -35.83
N LYS A 508 -2.20 6.79 -34.51
CA LYS A 508 -2.70 5.53 -33.95
C LYS A 508 -4.15 5.27 -34.34
N MET A 509 -5.01 6.29 -34.27
CA MET A 509 -6.42 6.19 -34.63
C MET A 509 -6.61 5.88 -36.12
N TYR A 510 -5.83 6.53 -36.98
CA TYR A 510 -5.81 6.27 -38.42
C TYR A 510 -5.29 4.86 -38.75
N SER A 511 -4.21 4.43 -38.10
CA SER A 511 -3.62 3.11 -38.31
C SER A 511 -4.55 1.97 -37.91
N LEU A 512 -5.06 2.01 -36.68
CA LEU A 512 -5.83 0.93 -36.06
C LEU A 512 -7.31 0.96 -36.48
N GLY A 513 -7.81 2.10 -36.97
CA GLY A 513 -9.23 2.38 -37.11
C GLY A 513 -9.86 2.80 -35.77
N ILE A 514 -10.95 3.57 -35.83
CA ILE A 514 -11.61 4.16 -34.64
C ILE A 514 -12.06 3.07 -33.66
N THR A 515 -12.79 2.05 -34.14
CA THR A 515 -13.24 0.92 -33.32
C THR A 515 -12.06 0.13 -32.77
N GLY A 516 -11.02 -0.07 -33.58
CA GLY A 516 -9.75 -0.70 -33.19
C GLY A 516 -9.06 0.00 -32.02
N TYR A 517 -8.96 1.31 -32.10
CA TYR A 517 -8.31 2.16 -31.11
C TYR A 517 -9.00 2.10 -29.74
N PHE A 518 -10.33 2.21 -29.71
CA PHE A 518 -11.12 2.23 -28.47
C PHE A 518 -11.28 0.85 -27.80
N VAL A 519 -10.77 -0.25 -28.36
CA VAL A 519 -10.76 -1.53 -27.62
C VAL A 519 -9.69 -1.56 -26.53
N SER A 520 -8.55 -0.86 -26.72
CA SER A 520 -7.47 -0.86 -25.71
C SER A 520 -7.73 0.18 -24.62
N ASN A 521 -7.75 -0.25 -23.35
CA ASN A 521 -7.89 0.65 -22.19
C ASN A 521 -6.78 1.73 -22.14
N PHE A 522 -5.55 1.39 -22.53
CA PHE A 522 -4.45 2.35 -22.57
C PHE A 522 -4.61 3.40 -23.66
N ASN A 523 -5.20 3.04 -24.80
CA ASN A 523 -5.52 4.02 -25.85
C ASN A 523 -6.70 4.92 -25.44
N ARG A 524 -7.69 4.40 -24.68
CA ARG A 524 -8.76 5.22 -24.07
C ARG A 524 -8.18 6.28 -23.13
N PHE A 525 -7.25 5.87 -22.27
CA PHE A 525 -6.55 6.77 -21.36
C PHE A 525 -5.73 7.83 -22.12
N ASP A 526 -4.99 7.43 -23.15
CA ASP A 526 -4.21 8.35 -23.99
C ASP A 526 -5.11 9.40 -24.68
N CYS A 527 -6.27 8.97 -25.19
CA CYS A 527 -7.28 9.85 -25.77
C CYS A 527 -7.79 10.88 -24.75
N PHE A 528 -8.12 10.42 -23.53
CA PHE A 528 -8.55 11.29 -22.45
C PHE A 528 -7.48 12.35 -22.09
N VAL A 529 -6.22 11.94 -21.95
CA VAL A 529 -5.11 12.84 -21.62
C VAL A 529 -4.90 13.90 -22.71
N VAL A 530 -4.96 13.51 -23.99
CA VAL A 530 -4.82 14.44 -25.12
C VAL A 530 -6.01 15.40 -25.19
N ILE A 531 -7.25 14.90 -25.09
CA ILE A 531 -8.45 15.75 -25.11
C ILE A 531 -8.44 16.74 -23.95
N ALA A 532 -8.13 16.30 -22.73
CA ALA A 532 -8.05 17.20 -21.57
C ALA A 532 -6.98 18.28 -21.75
N SER A 533 -5.86 17.94 -22.38
CA SER A 533 -4.79 18.89 -22.72
C SER A 533 -5.21 19.92 -23.78
N ILE A 534 -6.02 19.51 -24.76
CA ILE A 534 -6.57 20.42 -25.78
C ILE A 534 -7.61 21.36 -25.14
N ILE A 535 -8.50 20.81 -24.30
CA ILE A 535 -9.49 21.61 -23.56
C ILE A 535 -8.79 22.66 -22.69
N GLU A 536 -7.76 22.26 -21.96
CA GLU A 536 -6.95 23.19 -21.17
C GLU A 536 -6.36 24.31 -22.05
N PHE A 537 -5.74 23.97 -23.18
CA PHE A 537 -5.19 24.96 -24.11
C PHE A 537 -6.25 25.96 -24.60
N VAL A 538 -7.44 25.47 -24.98
CA VAL A 538 -8.54 26.32 -25.43
C VAL A 538 -9.04 27.23 -24.31
N LEU A 539 -9.16 26.70 -23.09
CA LEU A 539 -9.64 27.45 -21.94
C LEU A 539 -8.67 28.55 -21.50
N ILE A 540 -7.36 28.28 -21.55
CA ILE A 540 -6.32 29.28 -21.30
C ILE A 540 -6.31 30.33 -22.41
N PHE A 541 -6.40 29.92 -23.68
CA PHE A 541 -6.38 30.87 -24.81
C PHE A 541 -7.59 31.82 -24.83
N LYS A 542 -8.71 31.40 -24.24
CA LYS A 542 -9.96 32.18 -24.20
C LYS A 542 -10.18 32.94 -22.88
N ASP A 543 -9.27 32.84 -21.91
CA ASP A 543 -9.38 33.46 -20.58
C ASP A 543 -10.73 33.21 -19.87
N LEU A 544 -11.29 32.01 -20.02
CA LEU A 544 -12.65 31.68 -19.56
C LEU A 544 -12.74 31.28 -18.07
N MET A 545 -11.65 31.24 -17.31
CA MET A 545 -11.65 30.70 -15.94
C MET A 545 -10.83 31.49 -14.92
N PRO A 546 -11.22 31.44 -13.63
CA PRO A 546 -10.46 32.02 -12.53
C PRO A 546 -9.12 31.29 -12.31
N PRO A 547 -8.12 31.97 -11.71
CA PRO A 547 -6.74 31.48 -11.58
C PRO A 547 -6.59 30.13 -10.85
N LEU A 548 -7.50 29.83 -9.91
CA LEU A 548 -7.56 28.54 -9.21
C LEU A 548 -7.92 27.36 -10.13
N GLY A 549 -8.86 27.54 -11.06
CA GLY A 549 -9.21 26.51 -12.05
C GLY A 549 -8.06 26.23 -13.00
N ILE A 550 -7.25 27.25 -13.30
CA ILE A 550 -6.07 27.12 -14.17
C ILE A 550 -4.99 26.26 -13.50
N SER A 551 -4.70 26.42 -12.20
CA SER A 551 -3.70 25.58 -11.50
C SER A 551 -4.11 24.09 -11.44
N VAL A 552 -5.38 23.79 -11.17
CA VAL A 552 -5.89 22.40 -11.15
C VAL A 552 -5.82 21.76 -12.55
N LEU A 553 -6.13 22.50 -13.61
CA LEU A 553 -6.02 21.98 -14.97
C LEU A 553 -4.56 21.77 -15.40
N ARG A 554 -3.62 22.58 -14.92
CA ARG A 554 -2.19 22.31 -15.12
C ARG A 554 -1.77 20.98 -14.51
N CYS A 555 -2.38 20.55 -13.40
CA CYS A 555 -2.13 19.24 -12.81
C CYS A 555 -2.56 18.08 -13.72
N VAL A 556 -3.56 18.27 -14.60
CA VAL A 556 -3.98 17.24 -15.58
C VAL A 556 -2.85 16.88 -16.54
N ARG A 557 -1.92 17.82 -16.82
CA ARG A 557 -0.72 17.55 -17.63
C ARG A 557 0.15 16.46 -17.04
N LEU A 558 0.15 16.29 -15.71
CA LEU A 558 0.90 15.23 -15.03
C LEU A 558 0.37 13.83 -15.36
N LEU A 559 -0.89 13.68 -15.79
CA LEU A 559 -1.41 12.39 -16.25
C LEU A 559 -0.65 11.85 -17.46
N ARG A 560 0.09 12.69 -18.19
CA ARG A 560 0.98 12.26 -19.29
C ARG A 560 2.12 11.38 -18.81
N VAL A 561 2.60 11.55 -17.57
CA VAL A 561 3.62 10.69 -16.96
C VAL A 561 3.13 9.23 -16.87
N PHE A 562 1.82 9.03 -16.64
CA PHE A 562 1.24 7.68 -16.67
C PHE A 562 1.31 7.02 -18.05
N LYS A 563 1.62 7.72 -19.15
CA LYS A 563 1.89 7.06 -20.45
C LYS A 563 3.09 6.10 -20.37
N VAL A 564 4.04 6.31 -19.46
CA VAL A 564 5.15 5.38 -19.20
C VAL A 564 4.63 3.98 -18.82
N THR A 565 3.50 3.89 -18.11
CA THR A 565 2.89 2.62 -17.66
C THR A 565 2.61 1.66 -18.82
N ARG A 566 2.29 2.18 -20.01
CA ARG A 566 2.03 1.36 -21.20
C ARG A 566 3.28 0.62 -21.67
N TYR A 567 4.42 1.28 -21.57
CA TYR A 567 5.67 0.85 -22.17
C TYR A 567 6.49 -0.04 -21.23
N TRP A 568 6.25 0.09 -19.93
CA TRP A 568 6.91 -0.71 -18.91
C TRP A 568 6.03 -1.86 -18.45
N THR A 569 6.35 -3.06 -18.91
CA THR A 569 5.56 -4.28 -18.65
C THR A 569 5.35 -4.56 -17.16
N ALA A 570 6.38 -4.40 -16.33
CA ALA A 570 6.28 -4.58 -14.88
C ALA A 570 5.28 -3.59 -14.25
N LEU A 571 5.39 -2.29 -14.56
CA LEU A 571 4.47 -1.26 -14.07
C LEU A 571 3.05 -1.46 -14.61
N ARG A 572 2.90 -1.86 -15.88
CA ARG A 572 1.61 -2.19 -16.49
C ARG A 572 0.90 -3.33 -15.76
N ASN A 573 1.63 -4.41 -15.50
CA ASN A 573 1.10 -5.59 -14.84
C ASN A 573 0.75 -5.28 -13.38
N LEU A 574 1.58 -4.48 -12.69
CA LEU A 574 1.31 -4.02 -11.33
C LEU A 574 0.03 -3.16 -11.27
N VAL A 575 -0.11 -2.16 -12.15
CA VAL A 575 -1.33 -1.32 -12.23
C VAL A 575 -2.56 -2.16 -12.54
N ALA A 576 -2.46 -3.13 -13.44
CA ALA A 576 -3.57 -4.02 -13.78
C ALA A 576 -4.00 -4.90 -12.59
N SER A 577 -3.03 -5.51 -11.89
CA SER A 577 -3.27 -6.29 -10.67
C SER A 577 -3.93 -5.43 -9.58
N LEU A 578 -3.41 -4.22 -9.34
CA LEU A 578 -3.98 -3.29 -8.37
C LEU A 578 -5.42 -2.87 -8.70
N LEU A 579 -5.72 -2.55 -9.96
CA LEU A 579 -7.09 -2.16 -10.37
C LEU A 579 -8.07 -3.33 -10.25
N ASN A 580 -7.60 -4.56 -10.43
CA ASN A 580 -8.42 -5.75 -10.22
C ASN A 580 -8.68 -6.00 -8.73
N SER A 581 -7.65 -5.90 -7.88
CA SER A 581 -7.81 -6.06 -6.43
C SER A 581 -8.66 -4.93 -5.84
N MET A 582 -8.56 -3.69 -6.33
CA MET A 582 -9.39 -2.56 -5.89
C MET A 582 -10.89 -2.83 -5.91
N LYS A 583 -11.40 -3.62 -6.87
CA LYS A 583 -12.84 -3.97 -6.92
C LYS A 583 -13.27 -4.83 -5.74
N SER A 584 -12.41 -5.72 -5.27
CA SER A 584 -12.67 -6.56 -4.10
C SER A 584 -12.53 -5.78 -2.79
N ILE A 585 -11.61 -4.82 -2.74
CA ILE A 585 -11.30 -4.01 -1.55
C ILE A 585 -12.26 -2.82 -1.40
N ALA A 586 -12.96 -2.40 -2.47
CA ALA A 586 -13.86 -1.25 -2.43
C ALA A 586 -14.93 -1.34 -1.33
N SER A 587 -15.47 -2.54 -1.06
CA SER A 587 -16.42 -2.74 0.05
C SER A 587 -15.78 -2.60 1.44
N LEU A 588 -14.50 -2.97 1.58
CA LEU A 588 -13.72 -2.78 2.81
C LEU A 588 -13.40 -1.30 3.05
N LEU A 589 -12.98 -0.57 2.00
CA LEU A 589 -12.76 0.88 2.06
C LEU A 589 -14.05 1.65 2.35
N LEU A 590 -15.19 1.20 1.80
CA LEU A 590 -16.49 1.77 2.11
C LEU A 590 -16.87 1.56 3.59
N LEU A 591 -16.57 0.39 4.15
CA LEU A 591 -16.78 0.11 5.58
C LEU A 591 -15.89 1.00 6.46
N LEU A 592 -14.61 1.15 6.11
CA LEU A 592 -13.69 2.06 6.80
C LEU A 592 -14.18 3.51 6.74
N PHE A 593 -14.62 3.97 5.57
CA PHE A 593 -15.17 5.32 5.42
C PHE A 593 -16.45 5.51 6.24
N LEU A 594 -17.34 4.51 6.28
CA LEU A 594 -18.53 4.52 7.13
C LEU A 594 -18.16 4.61 8.61
N PHE A 595 -17.15 3.86 9.05
CA PHE A 595 -16.62 3.93 10.42
C PHE A 595 -16.10 5.34 10.75
N ILE A 596 -15.30 5.94 9.87
CA ILE A 596 -14.80 7.32 10.04
C ILE A 596 -15.96 8.31 10.16
N VAL A 597 -16.97 8.21 9.29
CA VAL A 597 -18.14 9.10 9.31
C VAL A 597 -18.93 8.97 10.62
N ILE A 598 -19.14 7.74 11.12
CA ILE A 598 -19.84 7.50 12.39
C ILE A 598 -19.08 8.16 13.55
N PHE A 599 -17.77 7.97 13.64
CA PHE A 599 -16.97 8.56 14.72
C PHE A 599 -16.83 10.07 14.59
N ALA A 600 -16.77 10.61 13.37
CA ALA A 600 -16.74 12.06 13.14
C ALA A 600 -18.05 12.71 13.59
N LEU A 601 -19.20 12.15 13.19
CA LEU A 601 -20.50 12.63 13.63
C LEU A 601 -20.69 12.46 15.15
N LEU A 602 -20.21 11.36 15.74
CA LEU A 602 -20.28 11.16 17.19
C LEU A 602 -19.41 12.20 17.93
N GLY A 603 -18.22 12.47 17.40
CA GLY A 603 -17.33 13.51 17.91
C GLY A 603 -17.96 14.90 17.84
N MET A 604 -18.64 15.24 16.74
CA MET A 604 -19.41 16.49 16.63
C MET A 604 -20.50 16.61 17.70
N GLN A 605 -21.21 15.52 18.01
CA GLN A 605 -22.25 15.53 19.06
C GLN A 605 -21.65 15.64 20.47
N MET A 606 -20.48 15.05 20.70
CA MET A 606 -19.82 15.05 22.01
C MET A 606 -19.04 16.33 22.30
N PHE A 607 -18.30 16.84 21.32
CA PHE A 607 -17.29 17.89 21.46
C PHE A 607 -17.58 19.17 20.66
N GLY A 608 -18.52 19.15 19.72
CA GLY A 608 -18.79 20.28 18.84
C GLY A 608 -19.19 21.54 19.61
N GLY A 609 -18.51 22.66 19.34
CA GLY A 609 -18.67 23.94 20.02
C GLY A 609 -18.10 23.99 21.44
N LYS A 610 -17.68 22.87 22.04
CA LYS A 610 -17.19 22.85 23.44
C LYS A 610 -15.72 23.24 23.58
N PHE A 611 -14.96 23.20 22.49
CA PHE A 611 -13.55 23.59 22.51
C PHE A 611 -13.40 25.12 22.62
N ASP A 612 -14.44 25.90 22.29
CA ASP A 612 -14.42 27.36 22.38
C ASP A 612 -14.40 27.89 23.82
N GLU A 613 -14.99 27.16 24.76
CA GLU A 613 -15.21 27.62 26.15
C GLU A 613 -13.91 27.68 27.00
N ILE A 614 -12.83 27.04 26.56
CA ILE A 614 -11.58 26.91 27.34
C ILE A 614 -10.53 27.95 26.93
N PHE A 615 -10.57 28.38 25.67
CA PHE A 615 -9.49 29.12 25.03
C PHE A 615 -9.89 30.59 24.79
N GLU A 616 -10.40 31.28 25.82
CA GLU A 616 -10.68 32.73 25.75
C GLU A 616 -9.38 33.56 25.64
N VAL A 617 -8.25 33.01 26.10
CA VAL A 617 -6.92 33.66 26.15
C VAL A 617 -5.89 33.00 25.21
N GLU A 618 -6.08 31.72 24.88
CA GLU A 618 -5.20 30.88 24.05
C GLU A 618 -5.79 30.68 22.64
N GLU A 619 -4.97 30.37 21.64
CA GLU A 619 -5.50 30.10 20.30
C GLU A 619 -6.25 28.77 20.24
N LYS A 620 -7.48 28.79 19.71
CA LYS A 620 -8.31 27.60 19.50
C LYS A 620 -7.55 26.52 18.70
N PRO A 621 -7.56 25.25 19.15
CA PRO A 621 -6.90 24.17 18.43
C PRO A 621 -7.58 23.89 17.08
N ARG A 622 -6.76 23.66 16.05
CA ARG A 622 -7.21 23.36 14.68
C ARG A 622 -7.90 22.00 14.55
N ASN A 623 -7.47 21.04 15.36
CA ASN A 623 -8.00 19.67 15.38
C ASN A 623 -9.24 19.62 16.27
N ASN A 624 -10.37 20.12 15.76
CA ASN A 624 -11.64 20.21 16.49
C ASN A 624 -12.77 19.45 15.78
N PHE A 625 -13.95 19.48 16.40
CA PHE A 625 -15.16 18.76 15.95
C PHE A 625 -16.33 19.71 15.65
N ASP A 626 -16.04 20.97 15.28
CA ASP A 626 -17.09 21.99 15.09
C ASP A 626 -17.75 21.93 13.70
N SER A 627 -17.08 21.31 12.74
CA SER A 627 -17.59 21.10 11.40
C SER A 627 -17.39 19.64 10.98
N PHE A 628 -18.25 19.16 10.07
CA PHE A 628 -18.13 17.80 9.56
C PHE A 628 -16.78 17.51 8.89
N TRP A 629 -16.28 18.44 8.07
CA TRP A 629 -14.98 18.29 7.42
C TRP A 629 -13.81 18.34 8.40
N GLY A 630 -13.86 19.23 9.40
CA GLY A 630 -12.87 19.27 10.48
C GLY A 630 -12.88 17.98 11.29
N ALA A 631 -14.05 17.51 11.71
CA ALA A 631 -14.21 16.25 12.44
C ALA A 631 -13.72 15.03 11.63
N LEU A 632 -13.98 15.00 10.31
CA LEU A 632 -13.49 13.93 9.44
C LEU A 632 -11.96 13.88 9.40
N ILE A 633 -11.31 15.04 9.30
CA ILE A 633 -9.85 15.16 9.31
C ILE A 633 -9.28 14.77 10.68
N THR A 634 -9.88 15.26 11.78
CA THR A 634 -9.45 14.94 13.15
C THR A 634 -9.58 13.42 13.44
N VAL A 635 -10.67 12.78 13.02
CA VAL A 635 -10.81 11.31 13.14
C VAL A 635 -9.79 10.58 12.28
N PHE A 636 -9.55 11.05 11.05
CA PHE A 636 -8.54 10.47 10.18
C PHE A 636 -7.12 10.59 10.79
N GLN A 637 -6.81 11.72 11.43
CA GLN A 637 -5.58 11.93 12.19
C GLN A 637 -5.41 10.91 13.32
N ILE A 638 -6.45 10.71 14.12
CA ILE A 638 -6.43 9.70 15.19
C ILE A 638 -6.21 8.29 14.63
N LEU A 639 -6.79 7.97 13.46
CA LEU A 639 -6.57 6.69 12.78
C LEU A 639 -5.17 6.53 12.18
N THR A 640 -4.48 7.62 11.84
CA THR A 640 -3.07 7.55 11.45
C THR A 640 -2.16 7.33 12.65
N GLY A 641 -2.64 7.64 13.87
CA GLY A 641 -1.88 7.55 15.10
C GLY A 641 -0.96 8.72 15.37
N GLU A 642 -1.10 9.82 14.61
CA GLU A 642 -0.29 11.04 14.76
C GLU A 642 -0.99 12.05 15.66
N ASP A 643 -0.30 12.59 16.66
CA ASP A 643 -0.78 13.63 17.60
C ASP A 643 -2.17 13.31 18.22
N TRP A 644 -2.57 12.02 18.28
CA TRP A 644 -3.90 11.63 18.76
C TRP A 644 -4.06 11.87 20.26
N ASN A 645 -2.95 11.82 20.99
CA ASN A 645 -2.84 12.13 22.41
C ASN A 645 -3.14 13.60 22.69
N GLU A 646 -2.71 14.53 21.84
CA GLU A 646 -3.03 15.96 22.01
C GLU A 646 -4.53 16.21 21.87
N VAL A 647 -5.17 15.59 20.86
CA VAL A 647 -6.63 15.69 20.66
C VAL A 647 -7.39 15.08 21.84
N LEU A 648 -6.88 13.99 22.42
CA LEU A 648 -7.42 13.40 23.65
C LEU A 648 -7.34 14.41 24.81
N TYR A 649 -6.18 15.04 25.06
CA TYR A 649 -6.01 15.99 26.16
C TYR A 649 -6.93 17.20 26.01
N THR A 650 -7.05 17.76 24.80
CA THR A 650 -8.00 18.84 24.52
C THR A 650 -9.44 18.40 24.80
N GLY A 651 -9.80 17.18 24.40
CA GLY A 651 -11.13 16.60 24.66
C GLY A 651 -11.45 16.43 26.14
N ILE A 652 -10.49 15.97 26.96
CA ILE A 652 -10.66 15.83 28.41
C ILE A 652 -10.82 17.21 29.06
N ARG A 653 -9.97 18.17 28.66
CA ARG A 653 -10.04 19.56 29.15
C ARG A 653 -11.41 20.18 28.85
N ALA A 654 -11.95 19.94 27.65
CA ALA A 654 -13.22 20.52 27.17
C ALA A 654 -14.47 20.05 27.92
N LEU A 655 -14.36 19.00 28.72
CA LEU A 655 -15.49 18.46 29.47
C LEU A 655 -15.27 18.53 30.99
N GLY A 656 -14.40 19.46 31.43
CA GLY A 656 -14.18 19.75 32.85
C GLY A 656 -13.16 18.85 33.54
N GLY A 657 -12.24 18.21 32.78
CA GLY A 657 -11.13 17.43 33.33
C GLY A 657 -11.44 15.96 33.60
N LEU A 658 -10.63 15.32 34.45
CA LEU A 658 -10.60 13.87 34.72
C LEU A 658 -11.77 13.31 35.57
N GLY A 659 -12.89 14.02 35.66
CA GLY A 659 -14.10 13.51 36.31
C GLY A 659 -14.75 12.33 35.56
N LEU A 660 -15.90 11.85 36.02
CA LEU A 660 -16.61 10.71 35.40
C LEU A 660 -16.91 10.93 33.90
N VAL A 661 -17.17 12.17 33.50
CA VAL A 661 -17.36 12.56 32.09
C VAL A 661 -16.05 12.46 31.30
N GLY A 662 -14.92 12.87 31.87
CA GLY A 662 -13.59 12.76 31.26
C GLY A 662 -13.17 11.31 31.01
N THR A 663 -13.56 10.38 31.87
CA THR A 663 -13.33 8.93 31.62
C THR A 663 -14.06 8.44 30.38
N VAL A 664 -15.31 8.89 30.14
CA VAL A 664 -16.07 8.54 28.94
C VAL A 664 -15.40 9.08 27.68
N VAL A 665 -14.78 10.27 27.76
CA VAL A 665 -13.98 10.85 26.67
C VAL A 665 -12.77 9.98 26.34
N CYS A 666 -12.04 9.52 27.35
CA CYS A 666 -10.90 8.62 27.15
C CYS A 666 -11.33 7.33 26.42
N VAL A 667 -12.48 6.76 26.82
CA VAL A 667 -13.04 5.56 26.16
C VAL A 667 -13.36 5.83 24.69
N TYR A 668 -13.91 6.98 24.33
CA TYR A 668 -14.17 7.34 22.92
C TYR A 668 -12.89 7.27 22.07
N PHE A 669 -11.81 7.92 22.50
CA PHE A 669 -10.55 7.95 21.74
C PHE A 669 -9.85 6.58 21.71
N ILE A 670 -9.83 5.85 22.83
CA ILE A 670 -9.24 4.51 22.89
C ILE A 670 -9.98 3.55 21.95
N VAL A 671 -11.32 3.57 21.97
CA VAL A 671 -12.13 2.71 21.08
C VAL A 671 -11.93 3.11 19.62
N LEU A 672 -11.92 4.41 19.32
CA LEU A 672 -11.66 4.91 17.96
C LEU A 672 -10.29 4.41 17.45
N PHE A 673 -9.25 4.55 18.26
CA PHE A 673 -7.89 4.13 17.91
C PHE A 673 -7.81 2.60 17.72
N ILE A 674 -8.27 1.81 18.69
CA ILE A 674 -8.15 0.34 18.65
C ILE A 674 -9.02 -0.25 17.53
N CYS A 675 -10.32 0.08 17.49
CA CYS A 675 -11.24 -0.48 16.49
C CYS A 675 -10.90 0.02 15.08
N GLY A 676 -10.51 1.29 14.95
CA GLY A 676 -10.13 1.87 13.68
C GLY A 676 -8.86 1.26 13.10
N ASN A 677 -7.81 1.12 13.92
CA ASN A 677 -6.57 0.45 13.50
C ASN A 677 -6.79 -1.04 13.24
N TYR A 678 -7.69 -1.70 13.97
CA TYR A 678 -8.09 -3.07 13.68
C TYR A 678 -8.75 -3.21 12.30
N ILE A 679 -9.68 -2.30 11.94
CA ILE A 679 -10.29 -2.29 10.60
C ILE A 679 -9.21 -2.02 9.55
N LEU A 680 -8.35 -1.01 9.75
CA LEU A 680 -7.25 -0.69 8.83
C LEU A 680 -6.31 -1.88 8.61
N LEU A 681 -5.98 -2.61 9.67
CA LEU A 681 -5.11 -3.77 9.60
C LEU A 681 -5.75 -4.92 8.80
N ASN A 682 -7.06 -5.14 8.97
CA ASN A 682 -7.80 -6.10 8.16
C ASN A 682 -7.91 -5.69 6.69
N VAL A 683 -8.04 -4.38 6.40
CA VAL A 683 -7.96 -3.88 5.02
C VAL A 683 -6.58 -4.20 4.45
N PHE A 684 -5.50 -3.81 5.13
CA PHE A 684 -4.14 -4.04 4.67
C PHE A 684 -3.83 -5.53 4.44
N LEU A 685 -4.21 -6.39 5.38
CA LEU A 685 -3.93 -7.81 5.28
C LEU A 685 -4.74 -8.48 4.15
N ALA A 686 -5.99 -8.07 3.94
CA ALA A 686 -6.77 -8.54 2.79
C ALA A 686 -6.06 -8.18 1.47
N ILE A 687 -5.60 -6.92 1.32
CA ILE A 687 -4.85 -6.48 0.15
C ILE A 687 -3.57 -7.29 -0.05
N ALA A 688 -2.78 -7.47 1.01
CA ALA A 688 -1.51 -8.17 0.95
C ALA A 688 -1.69 -9.65 0.56
N VAL A 689 -2.70 -10.32 1.12
CA VAL A 689 -2.99 -11.73 0.83
C VAL A 689 -3.51 -11.90 -0.60
N ASP A 690 -4.41 -11.03 -1.07
CA ASP A 690 -4.92 -11.08 -2.43
C ASP A 690 -3.81 -10.79 -3.46
N ASN A 691 -2.98 -9.77 -3.21
CA ASN A 691 -1.87 -9.44 -4.11
C ASN A 691 -0.79 -10.53 -4.12
N LEU A 692 -0.50 -11.17 -2.99
CA LEU A 692 0.43 -12.30 -2.93
C LEU A 692 -0.13 -13.51 -3.70
N ALA A 693 -1.43 -13.78 -3.59
CA ALA A 693 -2.08 -14.84 -4.34
C ALA A 693 -2.05 -14.60 -5.85
N ASP A 694 -2.32 -13.37 -6.28
CA ASP A 694 -2.21 -12.97 -7.68
C ASP A 694 -0.76 -13.09 -8.19
N ALA A 695 0.23 -12.71 -7.38
CA ALA A 695 1.63 -12.85 -7.72
C ALA A 695 2.04 -14.33 -7.91
N GLU A 696 1.65 -15.21 -6.98
CA GLU A 696 1.89 -16.67 -7.09
C GLU A 696 1.26 -17.28 -8.35
N ASN A 697 0.03 -16.87 -8.67
CA ASN A 697 -0.68 -17.32 -9.87
C ASN A 697 0.00 -16.82 -11.15
N LEU A 698 0.47 -15.57 -11.17
CA LEU A 698 1.19 -14.99 -12.31
C LEU A 698 2.56 -15.65 -12.50
N THR A 699 3.32 -15.90 -11.43
CA THR A 699 4.60 -16.60 -11.52
C THR A 699 4.42 -18.03 -12.02
N ALA A 700 3.40 -18.74 -11.53
CA ALA A 700 3.09 -20.09 -12.02
C ALA A 700 2.68 -20.08 -13.50
N ALA A 701 1.94 -19.06 -13.94
CA ALA A 701 1.57 -18.89 -15.35
C ALA A 701 2.78 -18.53 -16.24
N GLU A 702 3.69 -17.69 -15.75
CA GLU A 702 4.94 -17.35 -16.45
C GLU A 702 5.85 -18.57 -16.59
N GLU A 703 6.00 -19.38 -15.52
CA GLU A 703 6.73 -20.65 -15.57
C GLU A 703 6.10 -21.65 -16.55
N GLU A 704 4.77 -21.75 -16.58
CA GLU A 704 4.04 -22.61 -17.52
C GLU A 704 4.25 -22.13 -18.97
N GLU A 705 4.24 -20.82 -19.21
CA GLU A 705 4.52 -20.24 -20.53
C GLU A 705 5.99 -20.42 -20.94
N GLN A 706 6.93 -20.29 -20.01
CA GLN A 706 8.36 -20.52 -20.25
C GLN A 706 8.60 -21.98 -20.63
N LYS A 707 8.03 -22.92 -19.89
CA LYS A 707 8.07 -24.36 -20.23
C LYS A 707 7.50 -24.62 -21.61
N LYS A 708 6.32 -24.07 -21.94
CA LYS A 708 5.73 -24.21 -23.29
C LYS A 708 6.64 -23.63 -24.38
N ARG A 709 7.32 -22.51 -24.12
CA ARG A 709 8.27 -21.91 -25.07
C ARG A 709 9.53 -22.76 -25.23
N GLU A 710 10.04 -23.36 -24.16
CA GLU A 710 11.17 -24.29 -24.18
C GLU A 710 10.81 -25.57 -24.93
N GLU A 711 9.65 -26.16 -24.63
CA GLU A 711 9.09 -27.30 -25.37
C GLU A 711 8.88 -26.98 -26.86
N ALA A 712 8.42 -25.77 -27.18
CA ALA A 712 8.27 -25.34 -28.58
C ALA A 712 9.61 -25.14 -29.30
N LYS A 713 10.68 -24.73 -28.59
CA LYS A 713 12.03 -24.64 -29.14
C LYS A 713 12.64 -26.04 -29.35
N LEU A 714 12.54 -26.92 -28.36
CA LEU A 714 12.95 -28.33 -28.47
C LEU A 714 12.19 -29.05 -29.59
N GLY A 715 10.89 -28.82 -29.74
CA GLY A 715 10.08 -29.37 -30.82
C GLY A 715 10.35 -28.75 -32.20
N ALA A 716 11.03 -27.60 -32.28
CA ALA A 716 11.44 -26.97 -33.54
C ALA A 716 12.83 -27.44 -34.02
N GLU A 717 13.71 -27.89 -33.12
CA GLU A 717 15.00 -28.52 -33.46
C GLU A 717 14.85 -29.97 -33.94
N VAL A 718 13.74 -30.65 -33.64
CA VAL A 718 13.41 -31.97 -34.19
C VAL A 718 12.58 -31.80 -35.47
N LYS A 719 13.23 -31.43 -36.57
CA LYS A 719 12.75 -31.75 -37.93
C LYS A 719 13.80 -32.61 -38.63
N PRO A 720 13.39 -33.73 -39.25
CA PRO A 720 14.32 -34.73 -39.76
C PRO A 720 15.02 -34.20 -41.01
N ASN A 721 16.36 -34.27 -41.02
CA ASN A 721 17.10 -34.31 -42.28
C ASN A 721 16.69 -35.58 -43.02
N GLY A 722 16.06 -35.39 -44.18
CA GLY A 722 15.96 -36.43 -45.19
C GLY A 722 17.35 -36.68 -45.77
N ASP A 723 17.72 -37.96 -45.83
CA ASP A 723 18.27 -38.63 -47.02
C ASP A 723 19.00 -39.91 -46.58
N VAL A 724 18.29 -41.05 -46.59
CA VAL A 724 18.93 -42.36 -46.84
C VAL A 724 17.95 -43.21 -47.66
N GLN A 725 18.42 -43.63 -48.82
CA GLN A 725 17.78 -44.55 -49.75
C GLN A 725 17.68 -45.98 -49.20
N GLY A 726 16.52 -46.59 -49.45
CA GLY A 726 16.31 -47.98 -49.89
C GLY A 726 16.94 -49.13 -49.10
N THR A 727 16.09 -49.98 -48.52
CA THR A 727 15.88 -51.38 -48.98
C THR A 727 14.65 -52.01 -48.31
N ASP A 728 14.04 -52.93 -49.04
CA ASP A 728 12.74 -53.60 -48.89
C ASP A 728 12.61 -54.64 -47.74
N PRO A 729 11.42 -55.23 -47.51
CA PRO A 729 10.85 -55.56 -46.19
C PRO A 729 10.87 -57.06 -45.82
N ALA A 730 10.69 -57.40 -44.53
CA ALA A 730 10.02 -58.63 -44.09
C ALA A 730 9.91 -58.72 -42.55
N ASN A 731 8.71 -59.10 -42.09
CA ASN A 731 8.38 -59.81 -40.83
C ASN A 731 8.68 -59.06 -39.52
N THR A 732 7.77 -58.90 -38.54
CA THR A 732 6.76 -59.83 -38.02
C THR A 732 5.73 -59.04 -37.22
N GLU A 733 4.49 -59.48 -37.30
CA GLU A 733 3.36 -58.99 -36.53
C GLU A 733 3.45 -59.34 -35.03
N ALA A 734 2.86 -58.45 -34.24
CA ALA A 734 1.94 -58.71 -33.13
C ALA A 734 2.46 -58.85 -31.68
N ILE A 735 1.55 -58.35 -30.83
CA ILE A 735 1.23 -58.70 -29.43
C ILE A 735 1.69 -57.68 -28.35
N GLU A 736 0.89 -56.62 -28.20
CA GLU A 736 -0.01 -56.38 -27.05
C GLU A 736 0.42 -56.90 -25.65
N THR A 737 0.53 -56.04 -24.63
CA THR A 737 -0.39 -55.95 -23.45
C THR A 737 0.22 -55.27 -22.20
N ASP A 738 -0.62 -54.38 -21.64
CA ASP A 738 -1.04 -54.22 -20.24
C ASP A 738 -0.11 -53.78 -19.09
N GLU A 739 -0.45 -52.57 -18.62
CA GLU A 739 -0.89 -52.20 -17.26
C GLU A 739 -0.73 -53.16 -16.06
N LYS A 740 -0.41 -52.51 -14.92
CA LYS A 740 -0.94 -52.65 -13.54
C LYS A 740 -0.23 -53.56 -12.51
N SER A 741 0.28 -52.85 -11.48
CA SER A 741 -0.19 -52.88 -10.09
C SER A 741 0.62 -53.60 -8.99
N ARG A 742 0.71 -52.89 -7.84
CA ARG A 742 0.40 -53.32 -6.45
C ARG A 742 1.55 -53.77 -5.54
N GLY A 743 1.54 -53.26 -4.29
CA GLY A 743 1.91 -54.04 -3.09
C GLY A 743 2.71 -53.32 -2.00
N GLU A 744 2.06 -52.92 -0.89
CA GLU A 744 2.66 -52.74 0.45
C GLU A 744 2.79 -54.10 1.15
N THR A 745 3.81 -54.29 2.02
CA THR A 745 3.68 -54.94 3.35
C THR A 745 5.00 -54.91 4.18
N ASP A 746 4.82 -54.91 5.50
CA ASP A 746 5.75 -54.74 6.66
C ASP A 746 6.88 -55.77 6.84
N GLU A 747 7.96 -55.40 7.57
CA GLU A 747 8.37 -55.93 8.91
C GLU A 747 9.82 -55.52 9.33
N ASN A 748 10.02 -55.34 10.65
CA ASN A 748 11.24 -54.95 11.44
C ASN A 748 11.89 -56.21 12.11
N PRO A 749 12.91 -56.14 13.01
CA PRO A 749 14.25 -55.49 13.05
C PRO A 749 15.38 -56.47 13.57
N LEU A 750 16.52 -55.95 14.09
CA LEU A 750 17.66 -56.57 14.85
C LEU A 750 18.90 -56.96 13.99
N ASP A 751 20.17 -56.85 14.38
CA ASP A 751 20.89 -56.26 15.53
C ASP A 751 22.40 -56.16 15.19
N GLU A 752 23.11 -55.27 15.92
CA GLU A 752 24.51 -55.36 16.42
C GLU A 752 25.78 -55.40 15.53
N ASN A 753 26.59 -54.36 15.76
CA ASN A 753 28.02 -54.32 16.15
C ASN A 753 29.10 -55.04 15.31
N GLU A 754 30.14 -54.30 14.87
CA GLU A 754 31.45 -54.24 15.56
C GLU A 754 32.50 -53.39 14.79
N ASP A 755 33.51 -52.99 15.55
CA ASP A 755 34.53 -51.97 15.35
C ASP A 755 35.63 -52.26 14.31
N HIS A 756 36.21 -51.16 13.77
CA HIS A 756 37.64 -50.78 13.83
C HIS A 756 38.19 -50.19 12.51
N PRO A 757 38.90 -49.04 12.56
CA PRO A 757 39.59 -48.47 11.40
C PRO A 757 41.12 -48.48 11.60
N ILE A 758 41.90 -49.10 10.69
CA ILE A 758 43.35 -48.88 10.58
C ILE A 758 43.82 -48.89 9.10
N GLU A 759 44.31 -47.71 8.70
CA GLU A 759 45.48 -47.38 7.87
C GLU A 759 45.68 -47.86 6.41
N ARG A 760 45.72 -46.84 5.54
CA ARG A 760 46.87 -46.35 4.74
C ARG A 760 47.61 -47.37 3.85
N GLY A 761 47.63 -47.05 2.55
CA GLY A 761 48.62 -47.51 1.59
C GLY A 761 48.69 -46.57 0.38
N ASP A 762 49.64 -45.65 0.41
CA ASP A 762 50.04 -44.80 -0.71
C ASP A 762 50.84 -45.61 -1.76
N ASN A 763 50.75 -45.19 -3.03
CA ASN A 763 51.83 -45.02 -4.03
C ASN A 763 51.23 -45.09 -5.45
N GLU A 764 51.12 -43.95 -6.13
CA GLU A 764 52.07 -43.40 -7.14
C GLU A 764 51.88 -44.02 -8.53
N ASP A 765 51.42 -43.22 -9.50
CA ASP A 765 52.22 -42.89 -10.68
C ASP A 765 51.58 -41.81 -11.58
N ASN A 766 52.47 -40.97 -12.14
CA ASN A 766 52.25 -39.76 -12.95
C ASN A 766 51.78 -40.04 -14.39
N ALA A 767 50.95 -39.16 -14.98
CA ALA A 767 51.23 -38.49 -16.26
C ALA A 767 50.07 -37.56 -16.76
N GLY A 768 50.39 -36.28 -16.98
CA GLY A 768 50.22 -35.63 -18.30
C GLY A 768 48.88 -35.03 -18.76
N LEU A 769 48.76 -33.70 -18.58
CA LEU A 769 48.22 -32.66 -19.49
C LEU A 769 46.69 -32.47 -19.76
N ASN A 770 46.25 -31.29 -19.28
CA ASN A 770 45.45 -30.21 -19.91
C ASN A 770 43.97 -30.41 -20.31
N GLY A 771 43.12 -29.58 -19.68
CA GLY A 771 42.09 -28.80 -20.37
C GLY A 771 40.63 -29.11 -20.00
N ASP A 772 40.06 -28.27 -19.13
CA ASP A 772 38.63 -27.96 -18.90
C ASP A 772 37.59 -29.09 -18.92
N GLN A 773 36.99 -29.35 -17.74
CA GLN A 773 35.54 -29.27 -17.48
C GLN A 773 35.28 -29.86 -16.08
N VAL A 774 35.01 -29.01 -15.08
CA VAL A 774 34.30 -29.48 -13.89
C VAL A 774 32.82 -29.23 -14.15
N VAL A 775 32.15 -30.30 -14.54
CA VAL A 775 30.72 -30.50 -14.32
C VAL A 775 30.50 -30.34 -12.82
N GLU A 776 29.80 -29.28 -12.41
CA GLU A 776 29.14 -29.28 -11.11
C GLU A 776 28.08 -30.38 -11.19
N THR A 777 28.38 -31.56 -10.64
CA THR A 777 27.33 -32.54 -10.32
C THR A 777 26.50 -31.92 -9.21
N GLU A 778 25.32 -31.44 -9.59
CA GLU A 778 24.22 -31.17 -8.68
C GLU A 778 23.94 -32.46 -7.91
N ASP A 779 24.28 -32.49 -6.62
CA ASP A 779 23.76 -33.51 -5.72
C ASP A 779 22.24 -33.28 -5.62
N GLU A 780 21.45 -34.25 -6.11
CA GLU A 780 20.00 -34.31 -5.94
C GLU A 780 19.62 -34.33 -4.45
N GLU A 781 19.37 -33.15 -3.87
CA GLU A 781 18.78 -33.04 -2.54
C GLU A 781 17.27 -33.35 -2.60
N ARG A 782 16.88 -34.50 -2.03
CA ARG A 782 15.48 -34.83 -1.73
C ARG A 782 14.84 -33.74 -0.86
N THR A 783 13.81 -33.11 -1.40
CA THR A 783 12.99 -32.09 -0.73
C THR A 783 12.20 -32.66 0.44
N THR A 784 12.54 -32.26 1.68
CA THR A 784 11.60 -32.34 2.82
C THR A 784 11.05 -30.96 3.14
N ALA A 785 9.73 -30.85 3.32
CA ALA A 785 8.96 -29.61 3.43
C ALA A 785 9.16 -28.78 4.72
N ARG A 786 10.27 -28.94 5.45
CA ARG A 786 10.54 -28.19 6.69
C ARG A 786 11.93 -27.54 6.65
N PRO A 787 12.05 -26.21 6.77
CA PRO A 787 13.36 -25.56 6.88
C PRO A 787 14.03 -26.00 8.20
N ARG A 788 15.21 -26.62 8.11
CA ARG A 788 16.05 -26.98 9.28
C ARG A 788 16.60 -25.71 9.93
N ARG A 789 16.75 -25.69 11.26
CA ARG A 789 17.35 -24.55 11.97
C ARG A 789 18.84 -24.48 11.63
N LEU A 790 19.38 -23.27 11.41
CA LEU A 790 20.80 -23.04 11.08
C LEU A 790 21.78 -23.63 12.13
N SER A 791 21.30 -23.86 13.36
CA SER A 791 22.04 -24.54 14.44
C SER A 791 22.31 -26.02 14.17
N GLU A 792 21.59 -26.64 13.24
CA GLU A 792 21.71 -28.07 12.89
C GLU A 792 22.62 -28.31 11.67
N LEU A 793 23.05 -27.25 10.98
CA LEU A 793 24.03 -27.31 9.90
C LEU A 793 25.44 -27.24 10.47
N ASN A 794 26.07 -28.40 10.65
CA ASN A 794 27.52 -28.49 10.84
C ASN A 794 28.23 -28.09 9.54
N ILE A 795 28.39 -26.79 9.32
CA ILE A 795 29.24 -26.25 8.24
C ILE A 795 30.69 -26.54 8.65
N VAL A 796 31.20 -27.71 8.27
CA VAL A 796 32.63 -28.03 8.40
C VAL A 796 33.41 -26.96 7.64
N GLU A 797 34.26 -26.23 8.36
CA GLU A 797 35.03 -25.12 7.82
C GLU A 797 36.14 -25.67 6.91
N LYS A 798 35.81 -25.94 5.64
CA LYS A 798 36.81 -26.34 4.63
C LYS A 798 37.81 -25.20 4.47
N VAL A 799 39.04 -25.42 4.94
CA VAL A 799 40.16 -24.47 4.80
C VAL A 799 40.40 -24.24 3.31
N LYS A 800 40.35 -22.98 2.85
CA LYS A 800 40.62 -22.66 1.44
C LYS A 800 42.07 -23.01 1.09
N PRO A 801 42.31 -23.80 0.03
CA PRO A 801 43.66 -24.15 -0.39
C PRO A 801 44.43 -22.89 -0.84
N ILE A 802 45.75 -22.92 -0.71
CA ILE A 802 46.62 -21.82 -1.14
C ILE A 802 46.54 -21.71 -2.67
N PRO A 803 46.25 -20.53 -3.25
CA PRO A 803 46.19 -20.39 -4.69
C PRO A 803 47.57 -20.69 -5.34
N PRO A 804 47.62 -21.47 -6.44
CA PRO A 804 48.87 -21.96 -7.05
C PRO A 804 49.74 -20.84 -7.66
N TYR A 805 49.14 -19.70 -7.95
CA TYR A 805 49.78 -18.51 -8.52
C TYR A 805 50.64 -17.77 -7.48
N SER A 806 51.71 -17.12 -7.93
CA SER A 806 52.57 -16.28 -7.08
C SER A 806 51.81 -15.06 -6.54
N SER A 807 51.86 -14.85 -5.22
CA SER A 807 51.32 -13.64 -4.58
C SER A 807 52.27 -12.46 -4.77
N LEU A 808 51.73 -11.29 -5.15
CA LEU A 808 52.48 -10.06 -5.42
C LEU A 808 53.64 -10.22 -6.43
N PHE A 809 53.60 -11.26 -7.28
CA PHE A 809 54.70 -11.66 -8.17
C PHE A 809 56.02 -12.04 -7.48
N VAL A 810 56.05 -12.14 -6.14
CA VAL A 810 57.26 -12.42 -5.34
C VAL A 810 57.15 -13.75 -4.56
N PHE A 811 55.96 -14.09 -4.05
CA PHE A 811 55.78 -15.25 -3.16
C PHE A 811 55.11 -16.42 -3.88
N SER A 812 55.91 -17.39 -4.34
CA SER A 812 55.42 -18.67 -4.90
C SER A 812 54.62 -19.50 -3.88
N HIS A 813 53.80 -20.44 -4.34
CA HIS A 813 52.96 -21.31 -3.49
C HIS A 813 53.78 -22.22 -2.57
N THR A 814 55.05 -22.49 -2.89
CA THR A 814 55.99 -23.29 -2.09
C THR A 814 56.78 -22.49 -1.04
N ASN A 815 56.63 -21.17 -0.98
CA ASN A 815 57.43 -20.35 -0.06
C ASN A 815 57.02 -20.60 1.41
N LYS A 816 57.99 -20.96 2.25
CA LYS A 816 57.81 -21.22 3.70
C LYS A 816 57.12 -20.06 4.43
N PHE A 817 57.42 -18.81 4.05
CA PHE A 817 56.82 -17.62 4.65
C PHE A 817 55.33 -17.49 4.31
N ARG A 818 54.95 -17.78 3.05
CA ARG A 818 53.54 -17.73 2.61
C ARG A 818 52.70 -18.82 3.29
N ILE A 819 53.27 -20.02 3.45
CA ILE A 819 52.65 -21.14 4.17
C ILE A 819 52.46 -20.78 5.65
N PHE A 820 53.46 -20.14 6.28
CA PHE A 820 53.34 -19.64 7.65
C PHE A 820 52.22 -18.58 7.78
N CYS A 821 52.18 -17.57 6.90
CA CYS A 821 51.12 -16.57 6.91
C CYS A 821 49.72 -17.20 6.73
N HIS A 822 49.58 -18.17 5.82
CA HIS A 822 48.31 -18.90 5.63
C HIS A 822 47.92 -19.70 6.88
N ARG A 823 48.88 -20.36 7.54
CA ARG A 823 48.66 -21.07 8.82
C ARG A 823 48.19 -20.12 9.92
N VAL A 824 48.78 -18.94 10.03
CA VAL A 824 48.37 -17.91 11.02
C VAL A 824 46.97 -17.38 10.71
N CYS A 825 46.69 -17.03 9.44
CA CYS A 825 45.38 -16.51 9.05
C CYS A 825 44.22 -17.49 9.27
N ASN A 826 44.48 -18.80 9.17
CA ASN A 826 43.49 -19.86 9.36
C ASN A 826 43.43 -20.36 10.82
N HIS A 827 44.31 -19.89 11.70
CA HIS A 827 44.28 -20.30 13.10
C HIS A 827 43.05 -19.73 13.81
N ARG A 828 42.32 -20.58 14.53
CA ARG A 828 41.06 -20.20 15.20
C ARG A 828 41.25 -19.04 16.19
N SER A 829 42.33 -19.05 16.97
CA SER A 829 42.61 -17.96 17.92
C SER A 829 42.91 -16.63 17.21
N PHE A 830 43.51 -16.64 16.02
CA PHE A 830 43.75 -15.40 15.26
C PHE A 830 42.42 -14.75 14.85
N GLY A 831 41.44 -15.57 14.43
CA GLY A 831 40.08 -15.11 14.15
C GLY A 831 39.40 -14.45 15.35
N TYR A 832 39.46 -15.08 16.53
CA TYR A 832 38.86 -14.52 17.76
C TYR A 832 39.57 -13.26 18.24
N ILE A 833 40.91 -13.21 18.18
CA ILE A 833 41.68 -12.01 18.55
C ILE A 833 41.28 -10.83 17.67
N VAL A 834 41.24 -11.02 16.35
CA VAL A 834 40.80 -9.96 15.42
C VAL A 834 39.36 -9.52 15.72
N LEU A 835 38.45 -10.45 16.02
CA LEU A 835 37.07 -10.12 16.37
C LEU A 835 36.98 -9.28 17.65
N VAL A 836 37.70 -9.66 18.71
CA VAL A 836 37.79 -8.88 19.95
C VAL A 836 38.38 -7.49 19.69
N CYS A 837 39.42 -7.39 18.86
CA CYS A 837 39.96 -6.10 18.43
C CYS A 837 38.94 -5.25 17.66
N ILE A 838 38.09 -5.85 16.81
CA ILE A 838 37.00 -5.14 16.13
C ILE A 838 35.99 -4.60 17.15
N LEU A 839 35.60 -5.41 18.14
CA LEU A 839 34.66 -5.00 19.18
C LEU A 839 35.22 -3.87 20.05
N LEU A 840 36.44 -4.01 20.56
CA LEU A 840 37.10 -2.98 21.36
C LEU A 840 37.36 -1.70 20.55
N SER A 841 37.74 -1.83 19.27
CA SER A 841 37.87 -0.68 18.38
C SER A 841 36.54 0.04 18.13
N SER A 842 35.42 -0.68 18.15
CA SER A 842 34.09 -0.11 17.96
C SER A 842 33.61 0.60 19.24
N ILE A 843 33.87 0.01 20.41
CA ILE A 843 33.62 0.63 21.72
C ILE A 843 34.45 1.91 21.88
N SER A 844 35.71 1.89 21.46
CA SER A 844 36.58 3.06 21.47
C SER A 844 36.01 4.22 20.63
N LEU A 845 35.31 3.93 19.52
CA LEU A 845 34.65 4.95 18.71
C LEU A 845 33.41 5.51 19.41
N GLY A 846 32.63 4.66 20.08
CA GLY A 846 31.46 5.10 20.86
C GLY A 846 31.80 5.89 22.12
N ALA A 847 33.02 5.76 22.64
CA ALA A 847 33.51 6.47 23.82
C ALA A 847 34.15 7.83 23.51
N GLU A 848 34.30 8.20 22.23
CA GLU A 848 34.91 9.46 21.79
C GLU A 848 34.10 10.67 22.26
N ASP A 849 34.79 11.72 22.73
CA ASP A 849 34.18 12.99 23.10
C ASP A 849 34.05 13.90 21.86
N PRO A 850 32.84 14.21 21.39
CA PRO A 850 32.67 15.07 20.23
C PRO A 850 32.85 16.57 20.54
N VAL A 851 32.80 16.97 21.81
CA VAL A 851 32.79 18.40 22.21
C VAL A 851 34.22 18.91 22.41
N ASP A 852 35.03 18.18 23.17
CA ASP A 852 36.42 18.56 23.44
C ASP A 852 37.41 17.60 22.73
N PRO A 853 38.01 18.00 21.60
CA PRO A 853 38.94 17.14 20.86
C PRO A 853 40.23 16.85 21.63
N ASP A 854 40.63 17.70 22.59
CA ASP A 854 41.89 17.59 23.32
C ASP A 854 41.75 16.95 24.70
N SER A 855 40.54 16.52 25.06
CA SER A 855 40.23 15.81 26.30
C SER A 855 41.17 14.63 26.55
N VAL A 856 41.52 14.39 27.83
CA VAL A 856 42.38 13.27 28.26
C VAL A 856 41.84 11.94 27.73
N ARG A 857 40.52 11.77 27.72
CA ARG A 857 39.84 10.60 27.14
C ARG A 857 40.18 10.44 25.66
N ASN A 858 40.02 11.50 24.86
CA ASN A 858 40.34 11.48 23.43
C ASN A 858 41.82 11.23 23.15
N ARG A 859 42.73 11.76 23.98
CA ARG A 859 44.17 11.45 23.86
C ARG A 859 44.46 9.96 24.06
N ILE A 860 43.80 9.31 25.02
CA ILE A 860 43.93 7.86 25.27
C ILE A 860 43.29 7.06 24.13
N LEU A 861 42.08 7.43 23.70
CA LEU A 861 41.38 6.77 22.59
C LEU A 861 42.16 6.88 21.27
N ASN A 862 42.81 8.02 21.00
CA ASN A 862 43.69 8.18 19.84
C ASN A 862 44.91 7.24 19.88
N LYS A 863 45.48 6.99 21.07
CA LYS A 863 46.55 5.97 21.22
C LYS A 863 46.03 4.56 20.96
N ALA A 864 44.83 4.24 21.45
CA ALA A 864 44.18 2.98 21.16
C ALA A 864 43.86 2.82 19.66
N ASP A 865 43.49 3.89 18.98
CA ASP A 865 43.23 3.89 17.52
C ASP A 865 44.46 3.50 16.70
N TYR A 866 45.64 4.02 17.08
CA TYR A 866 46.91 3.60 16.49
C TYR A 866 47.17 2.11 16.69
N PHE A 867 46.93 1.60 17.89
CA PHE A 867 47.09 0.18 18.21
C PHE A 867 46.17 -0.72 17.37
N PHE A 868 44.87 -0.40 17.29
CA PHE A 868 43.93 -1.20 16.50
C PHE A 868 44.23 -1.12 15.00
N THR A 869 44.53 0.07 14.47
CA THR A 869 44.86 0.25 13.05
C THR A 869 46.13 -0.54 12.68
N ALA A 870 47.12 -0.61 13.56
CA ALA A 870 48.31 -1.44 13.35
C ALA A 870 47.96 -2.93 13.26
N ILE A 871 47.17 -3.46 14.21
CA ILE A 871 46.72 -4.87 14.18
C ILE A 871 45.98 -5.20 12.89
N PHE A 872 45.07 -4.32 12.45
CA PHE A 872 44.30 -4.53 11.23
C PHE A 872 45.15 -4.41 9.96
N THR A 873 46.15 -3.55 9.97
CA THR A 873 47.12 -3.45 8.86
C THR A 873 47.92 -4.75 8.76
N ILE A 874 48.40 -5.29 9.89
CA ILE A 874 49.10 -6.58 9.94
C ILE A 874 48.19 -7.71 9.45
N GLU A 875 46.93 -7.74 9.89
CA GLU A 875 45.94 -8.72 9.44
C GLU A 875 45.77 -8.72 7.90
N ILE A 876 45.63 -7.54 7.30
CA ILE A 876 45.49 -7.41 5.85
C ILE A 876 46.79 -7.79 5.14
N CYS A 877 47.96 -7.38 5.65
CA CYS A 877 49.24 -7.78 5.08
C CYS A 877 49.40 -9.30 5.04
N LEU A 878 49.08 -10.01 6.15
CA LEU A 878 49.12 -11.47 6.21
C LEU A 878 48.14 -12.13 5.22
N LYS A 879 46.95 -11.55 5.04
CA LYS A 879 45.95 -12.00 4.06
C LYS A 879 46.35 -11.76 2.61
N VAL A 880 46.98 -10.62 2.31
CA VAL A 880 47.46 -10.29 0.96
C VAL A 880 48.65 -11.19 0.59
N VAL A 881 49.56 -11.48 1.52
CA VAL A 881 50.66 -12.43 1.29
C VAL A 881 50.14 -13.85 1.03
N SER A 882 49.15 -14.32 1.80
CA SER A 882 48.60 -15.68 1.63
C SER A 882 47.75 -15.84 0.36
N TYR A 883 46.81 -14.92 0.12
CA TYR A 883 45.80 -15.02 -0.96
C TYR A 883 46.07 -14.15 -2.18
N GLY A 884 47.09 -13.29 -2.21
CA GLY A 884 47.36 -12.37 -3.34
C GLY A 884 46.37 -11.20 -3.45
N LEU A 885 46.75 -10.16 -4.21
CA LEU A 885 46.01 -8.88 -4.23
C LEU A 885 44.81 -8.88 -5.21
N ILE A 886 45.03 -8.88 -6.54
CA ILE A 886 43.97 -8.68 -7.55
C ILE A 886 43.98 -9.69 -8.72
N PHE A 887 45.15 -10.08 -9.24
CA PHE A 887 45.28 -10.62 -10.61
C PHE A 887 44.76 -12.06 -10.85
N HIS A 888 44.55 -12.88 -9.83
CA HIS A 888 44.16 -14.29 -9.99
C HIS A 888 42.78 -14.60 -9.39
N PRO A 889 42.08 -15.69 -9.82
CA PRO A 889 40.71 -15.96 -9.38
C PRO A 889 40.55 -16.19 -7.87
N GLY A 890 41.60 -16.69 -7.20
CA GLY A 890 41.65 -16.80 -5.74
C GLY A 890 42.10 -15.53 -4.97
N ALA A 891 42.19 -14.36 -5.63
CA ALA A 891 42.77 -13.16 -5.05
C ALA A 891 41.90 -12.52 -3.96
N PHE A 892 42.55 -11.89 -2.98
CA PHE A 892 41.89 -11.31 -1.81
C PHE A 892 40.82 -10.26 -2.19
N CYS A 893 41.11 -9.37 -3.15
CA CYS A 893 40.21 -8.28 -3.56
C CYS A 893 39.02 -8.72 -4.43
N ARG A 894 38.95 -9.97 -4.93
CA ARG A 894 37.78 -10.42 -5.72
C ARG A 894 36.53 -10.66 -4.87
N ASN A 895 36.70 -10.87 -3.57
CA ASN A 895 35.57 -10.94 -2.65
C ASN A 895 35.13 -9.54 -2.22
N ARG A 896 33.86 -9.19 -2.50
CA ARG A 896 33.26 -7.89 -2.14
C ARG A 896 33.43 -7.52 -0.65
N PHE A 897 33.39 -8.49 0.25
CA PHE A 897 33.57 -8.25 1.70
C PHE A 897 35.01 -7.97 2.10
N ASN A 898 35.99 -8.52 1.36
CA ASN A 898 37.41 -8.24 1.61
C ASN A 898 37.80 -6.84 1.12
N ILE A 899 37.13 -6.33 0.08
CA ILE A 899 37.29 -4.93 -0.36
C ILE A 899 36.91 -3.97 0.77
N LEU A 900 35.82 -4.25 1.49
CA LEU A 900 35.40 -3.43 2.64
C LEU A 900 36.48 -3.41 3.74
N ASP A 901 37.10 -4.54 4.06
CA ASP A 901 38.22 -4.60 5.03
C ASP A 901 39.39 -3.69 4.59
N ILE A 902 39.77 -3.73 3.30
CA ILE A 902 40.85 -2.88 2.76
C ILE A 902 40.48 -1.41 2.82
N VAL A 903 39.25 -1.05 2.42
CA VAL A 903 38.79 0.34 2.43
C VAL A 903 38.86 0.92 3.85
N VAL A 904 38.39 0.18 4.86
CA VAL A 904 38.40 0.64 6.26
C VAL A 904 39.81 0.90 6.79
N VAL A 905 40.75 -0.01 6.52
CA VAL A 905 42.14 0.15 6.97
C VAL A 905 42.84 1.27 6.21
N SER A 906 42.60 1.38 4.90
CA SER A 906 43.15 2.45 4.06
C SER A 906 42.69 3.83 4.52
N VAL A 907 41.40 4.00 4.78
CA VAL A 907 40.84 5.25 5.34
C VAL A 907 41.50 5.60 6.68
N SER A 908 41.69 4.60 7.55
CA SER A 908 42.31 4.80 8.87
C SER A 908 43.77 5.26 8.73
N LEU A 909 44.57 4.63 7.86
CA LEU A 909 45.96 5.03 7.60
C LEU A 909 46.05 6.43 6.96
N ILE A 910 45.24 6.72 5.94
CA ILE A 910 45.22 8.02 5.25
C ILE A 910 44.87 9.14 6.25
N SER A 911 43.87 8.91 7.11
CA SER A 911 43.46 9.88 8.12
C SER A 911 44.53 10.16 9.18
N MET A 912 45.50 9.25 9.38
CA MET A 912 46.63 9.43 10.30
C MET A 912 47.78 10.22 9.66
N VAL A 913 47.98 10.07 8.35
CA VAL A 913 49.06 10.73 7.59
C VAL A 913 48.71 12.20 7.29
N ILE A 914 47.44 12.51 6.99
CA ILE A 914 47.01 13.84 6.55
C ILE A 914 46.58 14.71 7.75
N LYS A 915 47.38 14.78 8.83
CA LYS A 915 47.00 15.60 10.00
C LYS A 915 47.07 17.12 9.75
N ASP A 916 47.89 17.58 8.81
CA ASP A 916 48.35 18.98 8.83
C ASP A 916 47.83 19.92 7.72
N ARG A 917 47.08 19.47 6.68
CA ARG A 917 46.84 20.36 5.50
C ARG A 917 45.46 20.40 4.83
N ALA A 918 44.44 19.64 5.23
CA ALA A 918 43.12 19.69 4.56
C ALA A 918 41.92 19.51 5.52
N ILE A 919 41.41 20.62 6.07
CA ILE A 919 40.48 20.62 7.22
C ILE A 919 39.11 19.97 6.93
N SER A 920 38.57 20.07 5.71
CA SER A 920 37.23 19.51 5.38
C SER A 920 37.28 18.03 5.00
N VAL A 921 38.23 17.64 4.14
CA VAL A 921 38.37 16.25 3.66
C VAL A 921 38.79 15.31 4.78
N VAL A 922 39.68 15.76 5.69
CA VAL A 922 40.11 14.94 6.83
C VAL A 922 38.95 14.68 7.81
N LYS A 923 38.00 15.62 7.96
CA LYS A 923 36.78 15.39 8.75
C LYS A 923 35.92 14.28 8.14
N ILE A 924 35.71 14.29 6.82
CA ILE A 924 34.96 13.24 6.11
C ILE A 924 35.66 11.87 6.26
N LEU A 925 36.99 11.83 6.11
CA LEU A 925 37.78 10.61 6.29
C LEU A 925 37.71 10.06 7.73
N ARG A 926 37.62 10.92 8.75
CA ARG A 926 37.39 10.51 10.14
C ARG A 926 36.01 9.89 10.32
N VAL A 927 34.96 10.44 9.68
CA VAL A 927 33.60 9.86 9.71
C VAL A 927 33.58 8.45 9.12
N LEU A 928 34.33 8.20 8.02
CA LEU A 928 34.42 6.87 7.41
C LEU A 928 35.04 5.79 8.32
N ARG A 929 35.66 6.15 9.45
CA ARG A 929 36.09 5.18 10.48
C ARG A 929 34.90 4.46 11.13
N VAL A 930 33.68 5.00 11.02
CA VAL A 930 32.42 4.34 11.44
C VAL A 930 32.17 3.03 10.68
N LEU A 931 32.87 2.77 9.58
CA LEU A 931 32.78 1.52 8.84
C LEU A 931 33.51 0.34 9.51
N ARG A 932 34.28 0.55 10.59
CA ARG A 932 35.02 -0.51 11.32
C ARG A 932 34.16 -1.67 11.85
N PRO A 933 32.97 -1.42 12.46
CA PRO A 933 32.09 -2.50 12.91
C PRO A 933 31.60 -3.39 11.75
N LEU A 934 31.47 -2.86 10.53
CA LEU A 934 31.02 -3.63 9.36
C LEU A 934 31.98 -4.78 8.99
N ARG A 935 33.24 -4.71 9.43
CA ARG A 935 34.22 -5.80 9.25
C ARG A 935 33.82 -7.08 9.99
N ALA A 936 32.99 -6.97 11.04
CA ALA A 936 32.43 -8.12 11.73
C ALA A 936 31.56 -8.99 10.81
N ILE A 937 30.96 -8.42 9.74
CA ILE A 937 30.14 -9.17 8.75
C ILE A 937 30.98 -10.25 8.06
N ASN A 938 32.24 -9.96 7.72
CA ASN A 938 33.12 -10.92 7.06
C ASN A 938 33.59 -12.04 8.01
N ARG A 939 33.48 -11.83 9.33
CA ARG A 939 33.92 -12.76 10.37
C ARG A 939 32.80 -13.61 10.94
N ALA A 940 31.59 -13.06 11.06
CA ALA A 940 30.42 -13.77 11.54
C ALA A 940 29.61 -14.35 10.36
N LYS A 941 29.64 -15.69 10.19
CA LYS A 941 28.91 -16.39 9.13
C LYS A 941 27.41 -16.07 9.14
N GLY A 942 26.78 -16.03 10.33
CA GLY A 942 25.37 -15.67 10.48
C GLY A 942 25.04 -14.28 9.93
N LEU A 943 25.82 -13.25 10.31
CA LEU A 943 25.60 -11.88 9.84
C LEU A 943 25.83 -11.75 8.32
N LYS A 944 26.81 -12.49 7.78
CA LYS A 944 27.06 -12.55 6.34
C LYS A 944 25.86 -13.10 5.56
N HIS A 945 25.26 -14.19 6.03
CA HIS A 945 24.07 -14.77 5.41
C HIS A 945 22.88 -13.81 5.49
N VAL A 946 22.64 -13.16 6.63
CA VAL A 946 21.57 -12.16 6.78
C VAL A 946 21.72 -11.03 5.76
N VAL A 947 22.92 -10.45 5.63
CA VAL A 947 23.18 -9.37 4.65
C VAL A 947 22.98 -9.85 3.22
N GLN A 948 23.39 -11.08 2.88
CA GLN A 948 23.16 -11.65 1.55
C GLN A 948 21.66 -11.80 1.25
N CYS A 949 20.88 -12.31 2.20
CA CYS A 949 19.43 -12.42 2.07
C CYS A 949 18.79 -11.05 1.84
N VAL A 950 19.23 -10.01 2.56
CA VAL A 950 18.74 -8.62 2.35
C VAL A 950 19.07 -8.12 0.94
N VAL A 951 20.28 -8.36 0.43
CA VAL A 951 20.66 -7.94 -0.93
C VAL A 951 19.84 -8.66 -2.01
N VAL A 952 19.52 -9.94 -1.81
CA VAL A 952 18.61 -10.68 -2.71
C VAL A 952 17.20 -10.10 -2.66
N ALA A 953 16.69 -9.81 -1.47
CA ALA A 953 15.36 -9.21 -1.29
C ALA A 953 15.25 -7.79 -1.90
N ILE A 954 16.29 -6.96 -1.83
CA ILE A 954 16.28 -5.63 -2.46
C ILE A 954 16.11 -5.73 -3.98
N LYS A 955 16.73 -6.73 -4.63
CA LYS A 955 16.58 -6.93 -6.07
C LYS A 955 15.16 -7.32 -6.47
N THR A 956 14.46 -8.09 -5.64
CA THR A 956 13.08 -8.52 -5.93
C THR A 956 12.08 -7.39 -5.73
N ILE A 957 12.26 -6.53 -4.71
CA ILE A 957 11.35 -5.41 -4.40
C ILE A 957 11.64 -4.17 -5.28
N GLY A 958 12.77 -4.13 -5.98
CA GLY A 958 13.22 -2.95 -6.76
C GLY A 958 12.17 -2.37 -7.74
N ASN A 959 11.38 -3.22 -8.40
CA ASN A 959 10.29 -2.75 -9.27
C ASN A 959 9.21 -1.98 -8.48
N ILE A 960 8.83 -2.48 -7.30
CA ILE A 960 7.83 -1.83 -6.43
C ILE A 960 8.39 -0.53 -5.84
N MET A 961 9.66 -0.52 -5.42
CA MET A 961 10.34 0.71 -4.97
C MET A 961 10.34 1.79 -6.05
N LEU A 962 10.47 1.40 -7.32
CA LEU A 962 10.50 2.31 -8.44
C LEU A 962 9.11 2.87 -8.78
N VAL A 963 8.06 2.03 -8.69
CA VAL A 963 6.67 2.49 -8.81
C VAL A 963 6.28 3.45 -7.68
N THR A 964 6.63 3.11 -6.44
CA THR A 964 6.35 3.96 -5.27
C THR A 964 7.08 5.31 -5.36
N PHE A 965 8.33 5.32 -5.85
CA PHE A 965 9.07 6.55 -6.14
C PHE A 965 8.42 7.36 -7.26
N LEU A 966 8.00 6.73 -8.37
CA LEU A 966 7.31 7.40 -9.47
C LEU A 966 6.01 8.07 -9.00
N LEU A 967 5.21 7.37 -8.18
CA LEU A 967 3.98 7.94 -7.61
C LEU A 967 4.29 9.12 -6.68
N GLN A 968 5.29 8.99 -5.80
CA GLN A 968 5.71 10.10 -4.92
C GLN A 968 6.18 11.31 -5.74
N PHE A 969 6.92 11.08 -6.83
CA PHE A 969 7.33 12.12 -7.77
C PHE A 969 6.14 12.79 -8.45
N MET A 970 5.11 12.03 -8.87
CA MET A 970 3.90 12.59 -9.46
C MET A 970 3.13 13.48 -8.48
N PHE A 971 2.98 13.05 -7.23
CA PHE A 971 2.37 13.86 -6.18
C PHE A 971 3.24 15.07 -5.82
N ALA A 972 4.58 14.96 -5.86
CA ALA A 972 5.48 16.08 -5.63
C ALA A 972 5.29 17.16 -6.69
N CYS A 973 5.27 16.79 -7.98
CA CYS A 973 4.98 17.72 -9.06
C CYS A 973 3.59 18.35 -8.92
N MET A 974 2.58 17.59 -8.51
CA MET A 974 1.23 18.12 -8.24
C MET A 974 1.24 19.11 -7.07
N GLY A 975 1.97 18.80 -6.00
CA GLY A 975 2.14 19.68 -4.85
C GLY A 975 2.83 20.99 -5.21
N VAL A 976 3.86 20.97 -6.05
CA VAL A 976 4.52 22.18 -6.56
C VAL A 976 3.54 23.05 -7.36
N GLN A 977 2.69 22.46 -8.19
CA GLN A 977 1.67 23.21 -8.94
C GLN A 977 0.60 23.88 -8.06
N LEU A 978 0.28 23.25 -6.92
CA LEU A 978 -0.76 23.72 -6.00
C LEU A 978 -0.24 24.71 -4.95
N PHE A 979 1.00 24.54 -4.48
CA PHE A 979 1.49 25.17 -3.26
C PHE A 979 2.84 25.92 -3.40
N LYS A 980 3.43 26.01 -4.60
CA LYS A 980 4.67 26.79 -4.77
C LYS A 980 4.47 28.24 -4.32
N GLY A 981 5.39 28.76 -3.51
CA GLY A 981 5.38 30.16 -3.09
C GLY A 981 4.27 30.56 -2.10
N THR A 982 3.43 29.63 -1.63
CA THR A 982 2.27 29.95 -0.79
C THR A 982 2.48 29.65 0.70
N PHE A 983 3.60 29.04 1.09
CA PHE A 983 3.90 28.62 2.47
C PHE A 983 4.75 29.62 3.26
N TYR A 984 4.85 30.85 2.76
CA TYR A 984 5.51 31.93 3.47
C TYR A 984 4.58 32.54 4.51
N SER A 985 5.14 32.89 5.67
CA SER A 985 4.41 33.57 6.73
C SER A 985 5.29 34.62 7.40
N CYS A 986 4.66 35.71 7.87
CA CYS A 986 5.29 36.64 8.80
C CYS A 986 5.20 36.06 10.22
N ASN A 987 6.18 36.34 11.07
CA ASN A 987 6.07 36.06 12.50
C ASN A 987 4.92 36.85 13.17
N ASP A 988 4.62 38.04 12.66
CA ASP A 988 3.42 38.81 13.00
C ASP A 988 2.23 38.37 12.14
N LYS A 989 1.28 37.63 12.73
CA LYS A 989 0.08 37.10 12.04
C LYS A 989 -0.83 38.17 11.44
N SER A 990 -0.69 39.43 11.84
CA SER A 990 -1.47 40.54 11.28
C SER A 990 -0.98 40.97 9.89
N MET A 991 0.27 40.65 9.52
CA MET A 991 0.88 41.06 8.26
C MET A 991 0.81 39.93 7.22
N LEU A 992 0.17 40.20 6.10
CA LEU A 992 -0.14 39.20 5.06
C LEU A 992 0.74 39.31 3.81
N SER A 993 1.73 40.19 3.79
CA SER A 993 2.64 40.36 2.64
C SER A 993 4.06 40.67 3.11
N GLU A 994 5.04 40.31 2.29
CA GLU A 994 6.45 40.55 2.57
C GLU A 994 6.75 42.04 2.76
N ASP A 995 6.11 42.91 1.97
CA ASP A 995 6.30 44.36 2.08
C ASP A 995 5.76 44.95 3.39
N GLN A 996 4.69 44.36 3.94
CA GLN A 996 4.12 44.74 5.23
C GLN A 996 4.88 44.13 6.41
N CYS A 997 5.55 42.99 6.20
CA CYS A 997 6.33 42.28 7.22
C CYS A 997 7.72 42.92 7.45
N LYS A 998 7.74 44.23 7.71
CA LYS A 998 8.95 45.01 8.01
C LYS A 998 8.79 45.76 9.33
N GLY A 999 9.91 46.07 9.98
CA GLY A 999 9.94 46.78 11.26
C GLY A 999 9.82 45.83 12.45
N TYR A 1000 9.08 46.25 13.47
CA TYR A 1000 8.96 45.53 14.74
C TYR A 1000 7.49 45.43 15.16
N TYR A 1001 7.14 44.36 15.86
CA TYR A 1001 5.84 44.18 16.48
C TYR A 1001 6.00 43.93 17.98
N LEU A 1002 4.90 44.09 18.71
CA LEU A 1002 4.87 43.94 20.15
C LEU A 1002 4.26 42.58 20.49
N ILE A 1003 4.98 41.78 21.26
CA ILE A 1003 4.42 40.58 21.89
C ILE A 1003 4.00 41.01 23.29
N THR A 1004 2.70 40.98 23.53
CA THR A 1004 2.14 41.30 24.84
C THR A 1004 1.98 39.98 25.60
N THR A 1005 2.91 39.70 26.50
CA THR A 1005 2.67 38.73 27.58
C THR A 1005 2.03 39.48 28.75
N GLU A 1006 1.24 38.80 29.59
CA GLU A 1006 0.35 39.46 30.57
C GLU A 1006 1.05 40.49 31.51
N ASN A 1007 2.39 40.44 31.64
CA ASN A 1007 3.16 41.40 32.43
C ASN A 1007 4.35 42.08 31.69
N HIS A 1008 4.66 41.70 30.44
CA HIS A 1008 5.79 42.27 29.69
C HIS A 1008 5.48 42.44 28.20
N ILE A 1009 5.80 43.64 27.69
CA ILE A 1009 5.76 43.94 26.26
C ILE A 1009 7.18 43.79 25.72
N SER A 1010 7.46 42.69 25.03
CA SER A 1010 8.72 42.52 24.30
C SER A 1010 8.55 43.02 22.86
N LYS A 1011 9.63 43.57 22.30
CA LYS A 1011 9.66 44.08 20.92
C LYS A 1011 10.50 43.14 20.08
N GLU A 1012 9.88 42.50 19.10
CA GLU A 1012 10.55 41.59 18.18
C GLU A 1012 10.56 42.15 16.75
N ALA A 1013 11.63 41.86 16.02
CA ALA A 1013 11.75 42.26 14.62
C ALA A 1013 10.85 41.37 13.75
N ARG A 1014 10.12 41.98 12.82
CA ARG A 1014 9.32 41.20 11.86
C ARG A 1014 10.23 40.48 10.88
N SER A 1015 9.93 39.20 10.62
CA SER A 1015 10.66 38.38 9.65
C SER A 1015 9.69 37.59 8.79
N TRP A 1016 9.89 37.68 7.47
CA TRP A 1016 9.18 36.88 6.49
C TRP A 1016 9.94 35.58 6.26
N THR A 1017 9.37 34.46 6.70
CA THR A 1017 10.04 33.17 6.69
C THR A 1017 9.18 32.12 6.00
N ASN A 1018 9.83 31.21 5.27
CA ASN A 1018 9.17 30.06 4.68
C ASN A 1018 9.04 28.92 5.70
N SER A 1019 8.02 28.07 5.53
CA SER A 1019 7.92 26.82 6.28
C SER A 1019 9.13 25.90 6.01
N LYS A 1020 9.54 25.11 7.01
CA LYS A 1020 10.64 24.14 6.89
C LYS A 1020 10.36 23.09 5.81
N PHE A 1021 9.11 22.63 5.74
CA PHE A 1021 8.61 21.72 4.71
C PHE A 1021 7.67 22.47 3.79
N HIS A 1022 8.07 22.60 2.52
CA HIS A 1022 7.39 23.41 1.52
C HIS A 1022 7.42 22.74 0.13
N PHE A 1023 6.70 23.31 -0.83
CA PHE A 1023 6.51 22.78 -2.18
C PHE A 1023 7.08 23.71 -3.26
N ASP A 1024 8.15 24.45 -2.97
CA ASP A 1024 8.68 25.45 -3.92
C ASP A 1024 9.43 24.83 -5.10
N ASN A 1025 9.91 23.60 -4.95
CA ASN A 1025 10.57 22.83 -6.02
C ASN A 1025 10.34 21.33 -5.80
N VAL A 1026 10.56 20.53 -6.85
CA VAL A 1026 10.27 19.08 -6.81
C VAL A 1026 11.11 18.32 -5.76
N PRO A 1027 12.44 18.54 -5.61
CA PRO A 1027 13.22 17.87 -4.57
C PRO A 1027 12.73 18.15 -3.15
N GLN A 1028 12.38 19.40 -2.84
CA GLN A 1028 11.82 19.75 -1.53
C GLN A 1028 10.42 19.17 -1.35
N ALA A 1029 9.58 19.19 -2.40
CA ALA A 1029 8.27 18.55 -2.37
C ALA A 1029 8.36 17.04 -2.14
N LEU A 1030 9.36 16.36 -2.72
CA LEU A 1030 9.64 14.94 -2.45
C LEU A 1030 9.97 14.70 -0.98
N LEU A 1031 10.78 15.58 -0.36
CA LEU A 1031 11.12 15.51 1.07
C LEU A 1031 9.88 15.77 1.94
N THR A 1032 9.11 16.80 1.63
CA THR A 1032 7.86 17.15 2.32
C THR A 1032 6.84 16.01 2.24
N LEU A 1033 6.69 15.36 1.08
CA LEU A 1033 5.83 14.18 0.96
C LEU A 1033 6.41 12.94 1.64
N PHE A 1034 7.74 12.85 1.79
CA PHE A 1034 8.36 11.77 2.54
C PHE A 1034 8.01 11.85 4.03
N THR A 1035 7.98 13.05 4.63
CA THR A 1035 7.55 13.21 6.03
C THR A 1035 6.06 12.89 6.22
N VAL A 1036 5.21 13.29 5.27
CA VAL A 1036 3.80 12.89 5.28
C VAL A 1036 3.66 11.37 5.14
N ALA A 1037 4.52 10.72 4.35
CA ALA A 1037 4.52 9.27 4.17
C ALA A 1037 4.95 8.50 5.43
N THR A 1038 5.70 9.12 6.34
CA THR A 1038 6.05 8.52 7.65
C THR A 1038 4.99 8.78 8.72
N PHE A 1039 3.91 9.50 8.39
CA PHE A 1039 2.89 10.01 9.31
C PHE A 1039 3.38 11.02 10.34
N GLU A 1040 4.52 11.66 10.14
CA GLU A 1040 5.12 12.58 11.12
C GLU A 1040 4.90 14.05 10.71
N GLY A 1041 4.32 14.84 11.60
CA GLY A 1041 4.07 16.28 11.45
C GLY A 1041 3.10 16.65 10.31
N TRP A 1042 2.38 15.66 9.75
CA TRP A 1042 1.50 15.89 8.61
C TRP A 1042 0.26 16.74 8.90
N PRO A 1043 -0.36 16.74 10.11
CA PRO A 1043 -1.51 17.61 10.39
C PRO A 1043 -1.13 19.09 10.34
N ASN A 1044 0.04 19.45 10.86
CA ASN A 1044 0.57 20.82 10.82
C ASN A 1044 0.81 21.30 9.38
N LEU A 1045 1.37 20.42 8.55
CA LEU A 1045 1.56 20.70 7.13
C LEU A 1045 0.22 20.83 6.38
N LEU A 1046 -0.76 19.97 6.70
CA LEU A 1046 -2.10 20.05 6.15
C LEU A 1046 -2.75 21.40 6.48
N HIS A 1047 -2.71 21.84 7.74
CA HIS A 1047 -3.29 23.13 8.14
C HIS A 1047 -2.58 24.31 7.48
N THR A 1048 -1.26 24.25 7.35
CA THR A 1048 -0.48 25.23 6.58
C THR A 1048 -0.95 25.29 5.12
N ALA A 1049 -1.24 24.14 4.51
CA ALA A 1049 -1.77 24.07 3.15
C ALA A 1049 -3.21 24.60 3.04
N ILE A 1050 -4.07 24.32 4.02
CA ILE A 1050 -5.45 24.83 4.08
C ILE A 1050 -5.46 26.36 4.19
N ASP A 1051 -4.53 26.93 4.95
CA ASP A 1051 -4.44 28.37 5.13
C ASP A 1051 -3.75 29.09 3.94
N SER A 1052 -3.14 28.34 3.02
CA SER A 1052 -2.40 28.92 1.91
C SER A 1052 -3.30 29.70 0.94
N LYS A 1053 -2.94 30.95 0.60
CA LYS A 1053 -3.75 31.84 -0.24
C LYS A 1053 -3.18 32.01 -1.65
N ALA A 1054 -2.09 32.74 -1.79
CA ALA A 1054 -1.50 33.08 -3.09
C ALA A 1054 0.00 33.31 -2.93
N GLU A 1055 0.73 33.31 -4.04
CA GLU A 1055 2.17 33.60 -4.05
C GLU A 1055 2.43 35.01 -3.49
N GLY A 1056 3.42 35.13 -2.60
CA GLY A 1056 3.78 36.41 -1.95
C GLY A 1056 2.80 36.88 -0.86
N HIS A 1057 1.77 36.08 -0.54
CA HIS A 1057 0.82 36.35 0.52
C HIS A 1057 0.93 35.35 1.67
N GLY A 1058 0.68 35.85 2.88
CA GLY A 1058 0.68 35.06 4.11
C GLY A 1058 -0.55 34.15 4.23
N PRO A 1059 -0.53 33.21 5.18
CA PRO A 1059 -1.64 32.31 5.43
C PRO A 1059 -2.91 33.07 5.88
N VAL A 1060 -4.06 32.62 5.41
CA VAL A 1060 -5.38 33.09 5.86
C VAL A 1060 -6.15 31.91 6.40
N TYR A 1061 -6.63 32.03 7.64
CA TYR A 1061 -7.33 30.97 8.37
C TYR A 1061 -8.45 30.33 7.53
N ASN A 1062 -8.37 29.02 7.31
CA ASN A 1062 -9.37 28.20 6.61
C ASN A 1062 -9.75 28.70 5.20
N TYR A 1063 -8.79 29.25 4.45
CA TYR A 1063 -9.04 29.77 3.11
C TYR A 1063 -9.37 28.68 2.07
N ARG A 1064 -8.67 27.53 2.10
CA ARG A 1064 -8.81 26.44 1.12
C ARG A 1064 -8.95 25.05 1.77
N PRO A 1065 -10.03 24.74 2.49
CA PRO A 1065 -10.23 23.40 3.06
C PRO A 1065 -10.28 22.29 2.00
N PHE A 1066 -10.63 22.62 0.75
CA PHE A 1066 -10.70 21.67 -0.38
C PHE A 1066 -9.34 21.09 -0.82
N VAL A 1067 -8.23 21.53 -0.25
CA VAL A 1067 -6.90 20.92 -0.51
C VAL A 1067 -6.63 19.71 0.38
N ALA A 1068 -7.38 19.51 1.47
CA ALA A 1068 -7.21 18.35 2.36
C ALA A 1068 -7.26 16.98 1.66
N PRO A 1069 -8.15 16.76 0.66
CA PRO A 1069 -8.16 15.53 -0.13
C PRO A 1069 -6.82 15.21 -0.81
N PHE A 1070 -5.97 16.19 -1.14
CA PHE A 1070 -4.63 15.94 -1.68
C PHE A 1070 -3.78 15.10 -0.72
N PHE A 1071 -3.69 15.53 0.54
CA PHE A 1071 -2.92 14.82 1.58
C PHE A 1071 -3.56 13.47 1.94
N ILE A 1072 -4.88 13.43 2.13
CA ILE A 1072 -5.60 12.19 2.46
C ILE A 1072 -5.44 11.15 1.34
N THR A 1073 -5.57 11.56 0.07
CA THR A 1073 -5.39 10.68 -1.08
C THR A 1073 -3.95 10.20 -1.17
N PHE A 1074 -2.98 11.09 -0.98
CA PHE A 1074 -1.57 10.71 -0.96
C PHE A 1074 -1.28 9.67 0.13
N ILE A 1075 -1.76 9.88 1.36
CA ILE A 1075 -1.61 8.95 2.48
C ILE A 1075 -2.22 7.58 2.14
N ILE A 1076 -3.47 7.55 1.65
CA ILE A 1076 -4.15 6.29 1.32
C ILE A 1076 -3.42 5.55 0.22
N VAL A 1077 -3.05 6.24 -0.87
CA VAL A 1077 -2.31 5.65 -1.99
C VAL A 1077 -0.96 5.12 -1.48
N ARG A 1078 -0.21 5.92 -0.73
CA ARG A 1078 1.10 5.51 -0.21
C ARG A 1078 0.99 4.27 0.68
N LYS A 1079 0.00 4.20 1.58
CA LYS A 1079 -0.23 3.08 2.49
C LYS A 1079 -0.72 1.80 1.80
N ILE A 1080 -1.30 1.90 0.61
CA ILE A 1080 -1.67 0.73 -0.20
C ILE A 1080 -0.46 0.14 -0.94
N PHE A 1081 0.49 0.99 -1.34
CA PHE A 1081 1.65 0.57 -2.15
C PHE A 1081 2.91 0.22 -1.33
N VAL A 1082 3.10 0.83 -0.16
CA VAL A 1082 4.15 0.49 0.82
C VAL A 1082 3.62 -0.58 1.76
#